data_AF-A0A7C4PV92-F1
#
_entry.id   AF-A0A7C4PV92-F1
#
_cell.length_a   1.000
_cell.length_b   1.000
_cell.length_c   1.000
_cell.angle_alpha   90.00
_cell.angle_beta   90.00
_cell.angle_gamma   90.00
#
_symmetry.space_group_name_H-M   'P 1'
#
loop_
_entity.id
_entity.type
_entity.pdbx_description
1 polymer ?
#
loop_
_entity_poly.entity_id
_entity_poly.type
_entity_poly.pdbx_seq_one_letter_code
_entity_poly.pdbx_strand_id
1 'polypeptide(L)'
;MKKLAIILGFSSLLSIAACGGSDDPCQADSCSGHGTCHAEDGKPVCTCEAGYRGASCDQCAIGFQDNDDNGTCLASCPYSGIRCGDHGRCDDASGTAHCECETGYAGDTCQSCAAGYQDKDADGRCAPDCQTAALDCHHGACSEDGGKAHCVCESGYALPDCVACDRYFQDNDQNGSCLPDCDGAGLECGLHGVCDDLSGTARCQCDATFAGDRCEHCAEGFQDKDENGTCLPDCAASGLDCHHGSCEDESGVALCACDTGYTGADCTRCQNGYQDNDHDGICTQNCATSGLVCGAHGRCSDLSGTPICQCTTGYTGALCDSCADGFQDYDGDGTCRPTCQTLGWTCSGHGACDDSSGTAVCVCESGYYPDGHGGCTPPNGFTCASAAPLDLSLGSVQGTTTGAGGEYSGSCVSNTGPEVVWRFTINEPLHVKFHMTGFDTVLYLRSNCADAQSEIDCDDDGGGSSSSLISADLAAGTYYLFCDGYGSASGAYTLTMEVTCSTPGTIFDPNSGRCVDDPCQPNPCDEPHKTVCRPVLPASFTCECDPGYIPDPDQPESCMVNPNPTGESCADPIPLSGSTGVIQGTLAGAQNNSEGSCGGSGPDRVYAFNALVRTRASLVLSSGSPALYLRSVCAQAGSEEGCNAPWYGNAQLLEILPPGVHYVWIDSEYSGDAFTLNYDLRPDPCADEESACPGVPTCQANADWTGFACVCPAGYLPHNGECVDDPCDPNLCTEPHKTRCVPLLPGNYECQCNAGYIPDPGNPSACIMDPNANEWAFFVFLNADNNLEDYGYEDLAEMEVAGSTPYVHIAALFDTVTRDGGNARYIYVRPGAFDTLQNLGEVNMSNWEVLAQFGVWAVQNYPARHYAFVMWDHGAGWKNAPPKPVFKGFSSDDNPGPGGGPDEISVSNGDYARALAAITAAIGDKIDIVGFDACLMGMWEVAEASAPYARYLVASEETEPGPGWAYDGFLPALIQDPLNTSALALGRLIADAYYAESPSDSTLSVINLEAIPGLAAAMTGFADALRAHTNLYASINTVRNATQAFYYSDNRDLFDFATRIKSMSGVTPDIVAAADALLLQLGTAIAYNRAQADYPGAHGMAIYFPARSSGMDSAYTASGAVWSQHATWDEFLQSFAQ
;
A
#
# COMPACT_ATOMS: atom_id res chain seq x y z
N MET A 1 -92.30 -17.01 7.25
CA MET A 1 -93.34 -17.22 8.28
C MET A 1 -94.40 -16.15 8.06
N LYS A 2 -95.62 -16.51 7.64
CA LYS A 2 -96.83 -16.60 8.50
C LYS A 2 -97.04 -15.28 9.30
N LYS A 3 -98.19 -14.61 9.32
CA LYS A 3 -99.57 -14.88 8.84
C LYS A 3 -100.47 -13.76 9.45
N LEU A 4 -101.75 -13.78 9.08
CA LEU A 4 -102.95 -13.21 9.77
C LEU A 4 -103.27 -11.71 9.55
N ALA A 5 -104.52 -11.25 9.44
CA ALA A 5 -105.83 -11.90 9.20
C ALA A 5 -106.96 -10.83 9.20
N ILE A 6 -107.91 -10.98 8.27
CA ILE A 6 -109.40 -11.00 8.42
C ILE A 6 -110.09 -9.75 9.01
N ILE A 7 -111.11 -9.21 8.31
CA ILE A 7 -112.56 -9.25 8.65
C ILE A 7 -113.41 -8.57 7.55
N LEU A 8 -114.49 -9.26 7.15
CA LEU A 8 -115.60 -8.87 6.28
C LEU A 8 -116.68 -8.09 7.06
N GLY A 9 -117.51 -7.28 6.38
CA GLY A 9 -118.90 -7.11 6.83
C GLY A 9 -119.71 -5.89 6.35
N PHE A 10 -120.69 -6.19 5.48
CA PHE A 10 -122.07 -5.69 5.47
C PHE A 10 -122.48 -4.41 4.70
N SER A 11 -123.21 -4.74 3.64
CA SER A 11 -124.22 -4.08 2.83
C SER A 11 -125.41 -3.47 3.62
N SER A 12 -126.13 -2.53 3.00
CA SER A 12 -127.45 -2.77 2.36
C SER A 12 -128.53 -1.66 2.54
N LEU A 13 -129.35 -1.51 1.49
CA LEU A 13 -130.83 -1.26 1.45
C LEU A 13 -131.42 0.14 1.13
N LEU A 14 -132.23 0.14 0.04
CA LEU A 14 -133.61 0.65 -0.12
C LEU A 14 -133.86 2.18 -0.18
N SER A 15 -134.85 2.76 -0.89
CA SER A 15 -135.84 2.31 -1.88
C SER A 15 -136.85 3.46 -2.17
N ILE A 16 -137.45 3.44 -3.37
CA ILE A 16 -138.90 3.63 -3.67
C ILE A 16 -139.53 5.05 -3.80
N ALA A 17 -140.30 5.16 -4.92
CA ALA A 17 -141.54 5.92 -5.19
C ALA A 17 -141.45 7.44 -5.46
N ALA A 18 -142.29 8.06 -6.31
CA ALA A 18 -143.28 7.61 -7.30
C ALA A 18 -143.81 8.83 -8.08
N CYS A 19 -144.23 8.59 -9.33
CA CYS A 19 -145.33 9.16 -10.13
C CYS A 19 -145.75 10.65 -10.02
N GLY A 20 -145.81 11.34 -11.19
CA GLY A 20 -147.12 11.67 -11.79
C GLY A 20 -147.32 13.05 -12.48
N GLY A 21 -147.29 13.05 -13.83
CA GLY A 21 -148.02 13.96 -14.76
C GLY A 21 -147.27 15.22 -15.22
N SER A 22 -147.25 15.67 -16.49
CA SER A 22 -148.14 15.51 -17.67
C SER A 22 -147.42 15.87 -19.01
N ASP A 23 -148.00 15.47 -20.16
CA ASP A 23 -147.45 15.41 -21.53
C ASP A 23 -146.92 16.70 -22.22
N ASP A 24 -145.69 16.63 -22.73
CA ASP A 24 -145.08 17.37 -23.87
C ASP A 24 -144.06 16.42 -24.55
N PRO A 25 -144.11 16.14 -25.87
CA PRO A 25 -143.15 15.25 -26.53
C PRO A 25 -141.71 15.81 -26.59
N CYS A 26 -141.49 17.10 -26.32
CA CYS A 26 -140.17 17.68 -26.06
C CYS A 26 -139.96 17.83 -24.54
N GLN A 27 -139.36 16.83 -23.91
CA GLN A 27 -138.87 16.91 -22.53
C GLN A 27 -137.56 17.71 -22.49
N ALA A 28 -137.17 18.22 -21.31
CA ALA A 28 -135.97 19.05 -21.13
C ALA A 28 -134.66 18.38 -21.61
N ASP A 29 -134.65 17.05 -21.71
CA ASP A 29 -133.52 16.23 -22.14
C ASP A 29 -133.69 15.62 -23.54
N SER A 30 -134.75 15.96 -24.29
CA SER A 30 -135.06 15.30 -25.56
C SER A 30 -133.98 15.48 -26.64
N CYS A 31 -133.11 16.49 -26.49
CA CYS A 31 -131.90 16.69 -27.31
C CYS A 31 -130.61 16.58 -26.49
N SER A 32 -130.63 15.74 -25.45
CA SER A 32 -129.52 15.46 -24.55
C SER A 32 -128.92 16.70 -23.87
N GLY A 33 -129.65 17.82 -23.81
CA GLY A 33 -129.17 19.09 -23.26
C GLY A 33 -128.26 19.91 -24.18
N HIS A 34 -127.98 19.42 -25.40
CA HIS A 34 -127.01 20.01 -26.34
C HIS A 34 -127.65 20.40 -27.68
N GLY A 35 -128.93 20.76 -27.64
CA GLY A 35 -129.69 21.17 -28.81
C GLY A 35 -131.10 21.62 -28.45
N THR A 36 -131.75 22.31 -29.39
CA THR A 36 -133.13 22.75 -29.23
C THR A 36 -134.10 21.74 -29.82
N CYS A 37 -135.02 21.23 -29.00
CA CYS A 37 -136.08 20.31 -29.40
C CYS A 37 -137.27 21.04 -30.01
N HIS A 38 -137.79 20.52 -31.12
CA HIS A 38 -139.09 20.92 -31.66
C HIS A 38 -139.89 19.68 -32.09
N ALA A 39 -141.22 19.75 -31.98
CA ALA A 39 -142.10 18.63 -32.30
C ALA A 39 -142.50 18.64 -33.78
N GLU A 40 -142.15 17.57 -34.50
CA GLU A 40 -142.56 17.34 -35.89
C GLU A 40 -143.28 15.97 -35.96
N ASP A 41 -144.50 15.91 -36.46
CA ASP A 41 -145.36 14.71 -36.52
C ASP A 41 -145.50 13.93 -35.19
N GLY A 42 -145.55 14.63 -34.06
CA GLY A 42 -145.71 14.03 -32.74
C GLY A 42 -144.45 13.32 -32.21
N LYS A 43 -143.28 13.57 -32.80
CA LYS A 43 -141.96 13.08 -32.33
C LYS A 43 -141.00 14.26 -32.12
N PRO A 44 -140.07 14.18 -31.14
CA PRO A 44 -139.05 15.21 -30.96
C PRO A 44 -138.00 15.16 -32.07
N VAL A 45 -137.68 16.32 -32.67
CA VAL A 45 -136.59 16.52 -33.62
C VAL A 45 -135.63 17.58 -33.06
N CYS A 46 -134.33 17.30 -33.13
CA CYS A 46 -133.29 18.11 -32.50
C CYS A 46 -132.41 18.86 -33.50
N THR A 47 -132.14 20.14 -33.21
CA THR A 47 -131.06 20.90 -33.86
C THR A 47 -129.91 21.03 -32.87
N CYS A 48 -128.79 20.39 -33.16
CA CYS A 48 -127.65 20.30 -32.22
C CYS A 48 -126.79 21.55 -32.21
N GLU A 49 -126.30 21.90 -31.02
CA GLU A 49 -125.29 22.93 -30.80
C GLU A 49 -123.95 22.50 -31.42
N ALA A 50 -123.09 23.50 -31.71
CA ALA A 50 -121.79 23.24 -32.32
C ALA A 50 -120.94 22.31 -31.44
N GLY A 51 -120.39 21.25 -32.04
CA GLY A 51 -119.64 20.20 -31.33
C GLY A 51 -120.44 18.90 -31.13
N TYR A 52 -121.77 18.93 -31.27
CA TYR A 52 -122.66 17.77 -31.09
C TYR A 52 -123.41 17.43 -32.39
N ARG A 53 -123.75 16.16 -32.56
CA ARG A 53 -124.49 15.61 -33.71
C ARG A 53 -125.30 14.39 -33.30
N GLY A 54 -126.07 13.84 -34.25
CA GLY A 54 -126.96 12.72 -34.01
C GLY A 54 -128.41 13.17 -33.88
N ALA A 55 -129.35 12.24 -34.01
CA ALA A 55 -130.78 12.56 -34.00
C ALA A 55 -131.24 13.16 -32.65
N SER A 56 -130.51 12.87 -31.58
CA SER A 56 -130.71 13.33 -30.20
C SER A 56 -129.57 14.19 -29.66
N CYS A 57 -128.63 14.62 -30.51
CA CYS A 57 -127.43 15.39 -30.12
C CYS A 57 -126.51 14.71 -29.08
N ASP A 58 -126.51 13.38 -29.07
CA ASP A 58 -125.82 12.49 -28.13
C ASP A 58 -124.45 12.02 -28.62
N GLN A 59 -123.96 12.52 -29.75
CA GLN A 59 -122.68 12.12 -30.33
C GLN A 59 -121.82 13.35 -30.66
N CYS A 60 -120.50 13.22 -30.55
CA CYS A 60 -119.61 14.30 -30.95
C CYS A 60 -119.55 14.49 -32.47
N ALA A 61 -119.59 15.76 -32.89
CA ALA A 61 -119.39 16.17 -34.27
C ALA A 61 -117.96 15.86 -34.74
N ILE A 62 -117.75 15.74 -36.05
CA ILE A 62 -116.42 15.48 -36.60
C ILE A 62 -115.47 16.62 -36.18
N GLY A 63 -114.35 16.26 -35.55
CA GLY A 63 -113.37 17.20 -34.96
C GLY A 63 -113.53 17.43 -33.45
N PHE A 64 -114.54 16.83 -32.82
CA PHE A 64 -114.80 16.88 -31.38
C PHE A 64 -114.86 15.46 -30.79
N GLN A 65 -114.54 15.31 -29.51
CA GLN A 65 -114.38 14.05 -28.77
C GLN A 65 -114.84 14.21 -27.31
N ASP A 66 -115.19 13.10 -26.68
CA ASP A 66 -115.61 12.98 -25.27
C ASP A 66 -114.93 11.73 -24.67
N ASN A 67 -113.59 11.72 -24.69
CA ASN A 67 -112.76 10.56 -24.30
C ASN A 67 -112.82 10.29 -22.79
N ASP A 68 -113.30 11.24 -21.99
CA ASP A 68 -113.54 11.06 -20.56
C ASP A 68 -115.00 10.68 -20.24
N ASP A 69 -115.81 10.40 -21.27
CA ASP A 69 -117.20 9.94 -21.20
C ASP A 69 -118.09 10.81 -20.29
N ASN A 70 -117.81 12.12 -20.20
CA ASN A 70 -118.51 13.03 -19.29
C ASN A 70 -119.74 13.69 -19.94
N GLY A 71 -119.97 13.43 -21.23
CA GLY A 71 -121.08 13.95 -22.02
C GLY A 71 -120.77 15.26 -22.76
N THR A 72 -119.55 15.80 -22.65
CA THR A 72 -119.16 17.08 -23.25
C THR A 72 -118.22 16.88 -24.44
N CYS A 73 -118.66 17.25 -25.63
CA CYS A 73 -117.84 17.14 -26.83
C CYS A 73 -116.90 18.34 -27.01
N LEU A 74 -115.60 18.12 -26.80
CA LEU A 74 -114.54 19.14 -26.95
C LEU A 74 -113.63 18.84 -28.14
N ALA A 75 -112.95 19.85 -28.68
CA ALA A 75 -112.14 19.67 -29.89
C ALA A 75 -110.99 18.66 -29.65
N SER A 76 -110.81 17.71 -30.56
CA SER A 76 -109.69 16.76 -30.50
C SER A 76 -108.37 17.43 -30.88
N CYS A 77 -107.23 16.83 -30.52
CA CYS A 77 -105.88 17.39 -30.74
C CYS A 77 -105.65 18.03 -32.12
N PRO A 78 -106.04 17.43 -33.27
CA PRO A 78 -105.85 18.04 -34.59
C PRO A 78 -106.71 19.29 -34.87
N TYR A 79 -107.77 19.51 -34.09
CA TYR A 79 -108.79 20.55 -34.30
C TYR A 79 -108.86 21.57 -33.15
N SER A 80 -108.20 21.32 -32.02
CA SER A 80 -108.12 22.23 -30.86
C SER A 80 -107.29 23.50 -31.10
N GLY A 81 -106.40 23.45 -32.10
CA GLY A 81 -105.47 24.53 -32.40
C GLY A 81 -104.22 24.57 -31.51
N ILE A 82 -104.06 23.65 -30.56
CA ILE A 82 -102.88 23.57 -29.68
C ILE A 82 -101.64 23.11 -30.45
N ARG A 83 -100.47 23.69 -30.15
CA ARG A 83 -99.17 23.34 -30.73
C ARG A 83 -98.15 23.18 -29.61
N CYS A 84 -97.69 21.96 -29.37
CA CYS A 84 -96.87 21.59 -28.20
C CYS A 84 -95.36 21.82 -28.36
N GLY A 85 -94.97 22.78 -29.22
CA GLY A 85 -93.56 23.01 -29.55
C GLY A 85 -92.86 21.79 -30.16
N ASP A 86 -91.53 21.83 -30.21
CA ASP A 86 -90.70 20.71 -30.69
C ASP A 86 -90.36 19.69 -29.58
N HIS A 87 -90.75 19.99 -28.33
CA HIS A 87 -90.41 19.22 -27.10
C HIS A 87 -91.64 18.71 -26.36
N GLY A 88 -92.77 18.57 -27.06
CA GLY A 88 -94.01 18.07 -26.49
C GLY A 88 -94.96 17.50 -27.52
N ARG A 89 -95.87 16.65 -27.06
CA ARG A 89 -96.90 16.02 -27.90
C ARG A 89 -98.29 16.36 -27.35
N CYS A 90 -99.24 16.62 -28.25
CA CYS A 90 -100.63 16.83 -27.84
C CYS A 90 -101.26 15.52 -27.36
N ASP A 91 -101.89 15.56 -26.19
CA ASP A 91 -102.73 14.51 -25.60
C ASP A 91 -104.12 15.05 -25.27
N ASP A 92 -105.16 14.32 -25.69
CA ASP A 92 -106.57 14.65 -25.45
C ASP A 92 -107.34 13.51 -24.78
N ALA A 93 -106.62 12.54 -24.17
CA ALA A 93 -107.21 11.39 -23.50
C ALA A 93 -108.06 11.77 -22.28
N SER A 94 -107.79 12.90 -21.63
CA SER A 94 -108.54 13.39 -20.47
C SER A 94 -109.83 14.16 -20.80
N GLY A 95 -110.25 14.16 -22.08
CA GLY A 95 -111.41 14.93 -22.55
C GLY A 95 -111.08 16.35 -23.02
N THR A 96 -109.94 16.93 -22.62
CA THR A 96 -109.45 18.24 -23.12
C THR A 96 -108.04 18.11 -23.71
N ALA A 97 -107.80 18.67 -24.89
CA ALA A 97 -106.48 18.66 -25.52
C ALA A 97 -105.46 19.52 -24.75
N HIS A 98 -104.33 18.93 -24.36
CA HIS A 98 -103.21 19.58 -23.66
C HIS A 98 -101.87 19.03 -24.18
N CYS A 99 -100.75 19.60 -23.73
CA CYS A 99 -99.40 19.16 -24.14
C CYS A 99 -98.72 18.34 -23.05
N GLU A 100 -98.18 17.18 -23.42
CA GLU A 100 -97.29 16.37 -22.59
C GLU A 100 -95.84 16.65 -23.01
N CYS A 101 -95.02 17.14 -22.07
CA CYS A 101 -93.66 17.63 -22.35
C CYS A 101 -92.58 16.58 -22.11
N GLU A 102 -91.50 16.65 -22.90
CA GLU A 102 -90.28 15.84 -22.70
C GLU A 102 -89.58 16.20 -21.38
N THR A 103 -88.79 15.27 -20.82
CA THR A 103 -88.07 15.48 -19.56
C THR A 103 -87.12 16.68 -19.67
N GLY A 104 -87.22 17.60 -18.71
CA GLY A 104 -86.47 18.87 -18.71
C GLY A 104 -87.26 20.07 -19.24
N TYR A 105 -88.46 19.86 -19.81
CA TYR A 105 -89.33 20.90 -20.37
C TYR A 105 -90.69 20.95 -19.67
N ALA A 106 -91.30 22.13 -19.62
CA ALA A 106 -92.55 22.42 -18.93
C ALA A 106 -93.29 23.60 -19.57
N GLY A 107 -94.53 23.82 -19.14
CA GLY A 107 -95.44 24.86 -19.63
C GLY A 107 -96.50 24.33 -20.59
N ASP A 108 -97.57 25.10 -20.80
CA ASP A 108 -98.77 24.68 -21.54
C ASP A 108 -98.51 24.27 -23.00
N THR A 109 -97.35 24.66 -23.56
CA THR A 109 -96.86 24.28 -24.89
C THR A 109 -95.41 23.76 -24.87
N CYS A 110 -94.91 23.34 -23.70
CA CYS A 110 -93.54 22.83 -23.51
C CYS A 110 -92.42 23.83 -23.88
N GLN A 111 -92.70 25.12 -23.67
CA GLN A 111 -91.84 26.24 -24.11
C GLN A 111 -90.83 26.71 -23.07
N SER A 112 -90.82 26.14 -21.87
CA SER A 112 -89.97 26.58 -20.76
C SER A 112 -89.27 25.39 -20.10
N CYS A 113 -88.17 25.62 -19.39
CA CYS A 113 -87.50 24.54 -18.67
C CYS A 113 -88.29 24.11 -17.43
N ALA A 114 -88.31 22.80 -17.19
CA ALA A 114 -88.86 22.21 -15.98
C ALA A 114 -88.00 22.62 -14.76
N ALA A 115 -88.60 22.61 -13.58
CA ALA A 115 -87.85 22.86 -12.34
C ALA A 115 -86.67 21.88 -12.21
N GLY A 116 -85.48 22.39 -11.92
CA GLY A 116 -84.22 21.63 -11.92
C GLY A 116 -83.44 21.70 -13.25
N TYR A 117 -83.96 22.38 -14.27
CA TYR A 117 -83.35 22.54 -15.58
C TYR A 117 -83.32 24.01 -16.01
N GLN A 118 -82.30 24.40 -16.77
CA GLN A 118 -82.01 25.77 -17.19
C GLN A 118 -81.49 25.82 -18.63
N ASP A 119 -81.64 26.99 -19.27
CA ASP A 119 -81.17 27.31 -20.63
C ASP A 119 -80.56 28.74 -20.58
N LYS A 120 -79.48 28.91 -19.80
CA LYS A 120 -78.84 30.22 -19.58
C LYS A 120 -78.01 30.69 -20.76
N ASP A 121 -77.57 29.79 -21.64
CA ASP A 121 -76.92 30.11 -22.90
C ASP A 121 -77.92 30.41 -24.02
N ALA A 122 -79.23 30.22 -23.77
CA ALA A 122 -80.34 30.56 -24.64
C ALA A 122 -80.28 29.85 -26.01
N ASP A 123 -79.76 28.63 -26.02
CA ASP A 123 -79.67 27.78 -27.22
C ASP A 123 -80.97 27.00 -27.49
N GLY A 124 -81.93 27.08 -26.56
CA GLY A 124 -83.23 26.43 -26.63
C GLY A 124 -83.26 25.03 -26.00
N ARG A 125 -82.17 24.57 -25.36
CA ARG A 125 -82.08 23.26 -24.72
C ARG A 125 -81.99 23.37 -23.21
N CYS A 126 -82.96 22.76 -22.53
CA CYS A 126 -82.98 22.74 -21.08
C CYS A 126 -82.02 21.66 -20.53
N ALA A 127 -80.97 22.08 -19.84
CA ALA A 127 -79.99 21.22 -19.18
C ALA A 127 -80.10 21.29 -17.65
N PRO A 128 -79.69 20.25 -16.90
CA PRO A 128 -79.74 20.28 -15.43
C PRO A 128 -79.00 21.48 -14.85
N ASP A 129 -79.62 22.13 -13.86
CA ASP A 129 -78.98 23.14 -13.03
C ASP A 129 -78.01 22.50 -12.01
N CYS A 130 -77.23 23.31 -11.29
CA CYS A 130 -76.23 22.83 -10.33
C CYS A 130 -76.84 22.01 -9.18
N GLN A 131 -78.11 22.22 -8.84
CA GLN A 131 -78.78 21.42 -7.82
C GLN A 131 -79.11 20.02 -8.34
N THR A 132 -79.51 19.93 -9.60
CA THR A 132 -79.93 18.68 -10.25
C THR A 132 -78.75 17.88 -10.79
N ALA A 133 -77.66 18.55 -11.18
CA ALA A 133 -76.44 17.92 -11.68
C ALA A 133 -75.59 17.23 -10.60
N ALA A 134 -75.74 17.65 -9.33
CA ALA A 134 -75.05 17.07 -8.17
C ALA A 134 -73.52 16.92 -8.35
N LEU A 135 -72.88 17.94 -8.91
CA LEU A 135 -71.42 17.96 -9.09
C LEU A 135 -70.72 18.18 -7.74
N ASP A 136 -69.75 17.32 -7.42
CA ASP A 136 -68.84 17.53 -6.30
C ASP A 136 -67.62 18.31 -6.81
N CYS A 137 -67.57 19.60 -6.48
CA CYS A 137 -66.55 20.51 -6.98
C CYS A 137 -65.39 20.72 -5.99
N HIS A 138 -65.30 19.92 -4.92
CA HIS A 138 -64.26 19.97 -3.89
C HIS A 138 -63.78 21.41 -3.56
N HIS A 139 -62.63 21.82 -4.11
CA HIS A 139 -62.07 23.17 -3.98
C HIS A 139 -62.60 24.12 -5.07
N GLY A 140 -63.92 24.24 -5.15
CA GLY A 140 -64.59 24.97 -6.22
C GLY A 140 -66.10 25.06 -6.04
N ALA A 141 -66.73 25.87 -6.87
CA ALA A 141 -68.17 26.05 -6.88
C ALA A 141 -68.76 25.65 -8.23
N CYS A 142 -69.92 25.00 -8.21
CA CYS A 142 -70.65 24.71 -9.44
C CYS A 142 -71.18 26.02 -10.05
N SER A 143 -70.90 26.24 -11.34
CA SER A 143 -71.42 27.32 -12.17
C SER A 143 -72.19 26.77 -13.38
N GLU A 144 -73.11 27.58 -13.89
CA GLU A 144 -74.01 27.27 -15.02
C GLU A 144 -73.78 28.24 -16.20
N ASP A 145 -72.74 29.08 -16.13
CA ASP A 145 -72.56 30.22 -17.05
C ASP A 145 -72.32 29.82 -18.52
N GLY A 146 -72.10 28.54 -18.80
CA GLY A 146 -71.91 27.98 -20.15
C GLY A 146 -73.03 27.05 -20.64
N GLY A 147 -74.24 27.16 -20.09
CA GLY A 147 -75.40 26.34 -20.50
C GLY A 147 -75.44 24.93 -19.89
N LYS A 148 -74.39 24.52 -19.17
CA LYS A 148 -74.33 23.29 -18.38
C LYS A 148 -73.63 23.53 -17.04
N ALA A 149 -74.12 22.88 -15.99
CA ALA A 149 -73.43 22.80 -14.71
C ALA A 149 -71.99 22.27 -14.88
N HIS A 150 -71.01 23.01 -14.37
CA HIS A 150 -69.58 22.66 -14.34
C HIS A 150 -68.92 23.25 -13.09
N CYS A 151 -67.79 22.71 -12.66
CA CYS A 151 -67.05 23.27 -11.53
C CYS A 151 -66.14 24.42 -11.97
N VAL A 152 -66.16 25.51 -11.20
CA VAL A 152 -65.21 26.61 -11.29
C VAL A 152 -64.32 26.52 -10.06
N CYS A 153 -63.04 26.25 -10.29
CA CYS A 153 -62.08 25.99 -9.23
C CYS A 153 -61.60 27.26 -8.55
N GLU A 154 -61.31 27.14 -7.26
CA GLU A 154 -60.60 28.15 -6.49
C GLU A 154 -59.15 28.30 -7.01
N SER A 155 -58.53 29.45 -6.76
CA SER A 155 -57.16 29.73 -7.20
C SER A 155 -56.19 28.68 -6.67
N GLY A 156 -55.36 28.11 -7.55
CA GLY A 156 -54.40 27.05 -7.21
C GLY A 156 -54.90 25.62 -7.50
N TYR A 157 -56.19 25.45 -7.84
CA TYR A 157 -56.78 24.17 -8.19
C TYR A 157 -57.27 24.17 -9.65
N ALA A 158 -57.16 23.02 -10.30
CA ALA A 158 -57.49 22.80 -11.71
C ALA A 158 -58.18 21.44 -11.90
N LEU A 159 -58.55 21.15 -13.16
CA LEU A 159 -59.32 19.98 -13.62
C LEU A 159 -60.83 20.03 -13.28
N PRO A 160 -61.66 19.16 -13.90
CA PRO A 160 -63.12 19.27 -13.85
C PRO A 160 -63.77 19.10 -12.47
N ASP A 161 -63.07 18.56 -11.48
CA ASP A 161 -63.51 18.34 -10.09
C ASP A 161 -62.73 19.18 -9.07
N CYS A 162 -61.78 20.02 -9.52
CA CYS A 162 -60.97 20.91 -8.68
C CYS A 162 -60.15 20.19 -7.60
N VAL A 163 -59.61 19.01 -7.92
CA VAL A 163 -58.77 18.21 -7.00
C VAL A 163 -57.26 18.33 -7.30
N ALA A 164 -56.89 18.60 -8.56
CA ALA A 164 -55.49 18.70 -8.94
C ALA A 164 -54.97 20.13 -8.79
N CYS A 165 -53.67 20.28 -8.52
CA CYS A 165 -53.06 21.61 -8.48
C CYS A 165 -52.94 22.23 -9.88
N ASP A 166 -53.19 23.54 -9.95
CA ASP A 166 -52.98 24.33 -11.15
C ASP A 166 -51.48 24.51 -11.42
N ARG A 167 -51.14 24.96 -12.62
CA ARG A 167 -49.75 25.25 -12.99
C ARG A 167 -49.15 26.27 -12.02
N TYR A 168 -47.92 25.99 -11.55
CA TYR A 168 -47.19 26.75 -10.52
C TYR A 168 -47.67 26.53 -9.08
N PHE A 169 -48.49 25.49 -8.83
CA PHE A 169 -48.93 25.06 -7.51
C PHE A 169 -48.70 23.56 -7.34
N GLN A 170 -48.46 23.12 -6.10
CA GLN A 170 -48.09 21.76 -5.72
C GLN A 170 -48.67 21.36 -4.34
N ASP A 171 -48.77 20.06 -4.10
CA ASP A 171 -49.22 19.42 -2.84
C ASP A 171 -48.27 18.25 -2.52
N ASN A 172 -46.96 18.54 -2.43
CA ASN A 172 -45.90 17.55 -2.22
C ASN A 172 -45.97 16.90 -0.84
N ASP A 173 -46.55 17.59 0.15
CA ASP A 173 -46.82 17.03 1.48
C ASP A 173 -48.15 16.24 1.55
N GLN A 174 -48.89 16.17 0.44
CA GLN A 174 -50.11 15.37 0.24
C GLN A 174 -51.19 15.67 1.28
N ASN A 175 -51.25 16.91 1.76
CA ASN A 175 -52.22 17.34 2.75
C ASN A 175 -53.56 17.77 2.10
N GLY A 176 -53.61 17.82 0.76
CA GLY A 176 -54.79 18.19 -0.02
C GLY A 176 -54.90 19.70 -0.30
N SER A 177 -53.89 20.49 0.03
CA SER A 177 -53.85 21.94 -0.26
C SER A 177 -52.79 22.27 -1.31
N CYS A 178 -53.24 22.82 -2.44
CA CYS A 178 -52.34 23.29 -3.48
C CYS A 178 -51.73 24.65 -3.14
N LEU A 179 -50.42 24.69 -2.89
CA LEU A 179 -49.64 25.89 -2.58
C LEU A 179 -48.64 26.21 -3.70
N PRO A 180 -48.21 27.47 -3.86
CA PRO A 180 -47.25 27.81 -4.92
C PRO A 180 -45.98 26.96 -4.84
N ASP A 181 -45.55 26.40 -5.97
CA ASP A 181 -44.24 25.77 -6.12
C ASP A 181 -43.13 26.84 -6.15
N CYS A 182 -41.87 26.42 -6.19
CA CYS A 182 -40.73 27.37 -6.22
C CYS A 182 -40.83 28.42 -7.34
N ASP A 183 -41.33 28.05 -8.51
CA ASP A 183 -41.52 28.98 -9.64
C ASP A 183 -42.73 29.91 -9.41
N GLY A 184 -43.84 29.37 -8.88
CA GLY A 184 -45.06 30.11 -8.56
C GLY A 184 -44.92 31.08 -7.40
N ALA A 185 -44.04 30.79 -6.45
CA ALA A 185 -43.70 31.66 -5.32
C ALA A 185 -42.77 32.82 -5.72
N GLY A 186 -42.08 32.71 -6.86
CA GLY A 186 -41.10 33.71 -7.31
C GLY A 186 -39.94 33.88 -6.33
N LEU A 187 -39.52 32.79 -5.68
CA LEU A 187 -38.54 32.80 -4.60
C LEU A 187 -37.12 32.68 -5.16
N GLU A 188 -36.33 33.75 -5.06
CA GLU A 188 -34.93 33.80 -5.47
C GLU A 188 -34.01 33.67 -4.24
N CYS A 189 -33.33 32.52 -4.10
CA CYS A 189 -32.54 32.14 -2.93
C CYS A 189 -31.06 32.59 -2.94
N GLY A 190 -30.73 33.58 -3.78
CA GLY A 190 -29.35 34.08 -3.90
C GLY A 190 -28.39 33.05 -4.51
N LEU A 191 -27.08 33.30 -4.37
CA LEU A 191 -26.02 32.37 -4.82
C LEU A 191 -25.72 31.24 -3.81
N HIS A 192 -26.25 31.35 -2.59
CA HIS A 192 -25.91 30.51 -1.44
C HIS A 192 -27.12 29.76 -0.87
N GLY A 193 -28.10 29.48 -1.72
CA GLY A 193 -29.30 28.75 -1.35
C GLY A 193 -30.07 28.25 -2.56
N VAL A 194 -30.80 27.16 -2.36
CA VAL A 194 -31.68 26.56 -3.36
C VAL A 194 -33.11 26.58 -2.84
N CYS A 195 -34.08 26.83 -3.71
CA CYS A 195 -35.48 26.76 -3.33
C CYS A 195 -35.90 25.29 -3.12
N ASP A 196 -36.47 25.02 -1.93
CA ASP A 196 -37.06 23.74 -1.52
C ASP A 196 -38.54 23.95 -1.22
N ASP A 197 -39.40 23.12 -1.81
CA ASP A 197 -40.84 23.13 -1.60
C ASP A 197 -41.40 21.75 -1.19
N LEU A 198 -40.53 20.79 -0.85
CA LEU A 198 -40.92 19.42 -0.49
C LEU A 198 -41.81 19.35 0.76
N SER A 199 -41.69 20.33 1.66
CA SER A 199 -42.54 20.44 2.86
C SER A 199 -43.94 20.99 2.59
N GLY A 200 -44.30 21.22 1.32
CA GLY A 200 -45.57 21.82 0.89
C GLY A 200 -45.53 23.35 0.81
N THR A 201 -44.50 24.02 1.34
CA THR A 201 -44.30 25.47 1.20
C THR A 201 -42.91 25.75 0.64
N ALA A 202 -42.82 26.55 -0.43
CA ALA A 202 -41.56 26.99 -1.00
C ALA A 202 -40.76 27.89 -0.04
N ARG A 203 -39.51 27.52 0.23
CA ARG A 203 -38.56 28.25 1.10
C ARG A 203 -37.14 28.12 0.56
N CYS A 204 -36.26 29.03 0.94
CA CYS A 204 -34.84 28.90 0.62
C CYS A 204 -34.16 28.00 1.64
N GLN A 205 -33.53 26.94 1.15
CA GLN A 205 -32.59 26.15 1.91
C GLN A 205 -31.20 26.74 1.68
N CYS A 206 -30.66 27.39 2.70
CA CYS A 206 -29.35 28.03 2.64
C CYS A 206 -28.22 27.03 2.82
N ASP A 207 -27.08 27.33 2.22
CA ASP A 207 -25.81 26.69 2.50
C ASP A 207 -25.45 26.87 3.98
N ALA A 208 -24.70 25.93 4.55
CA ALA A 208 -24.54 25.78 6.00
C ALA A 208 -24.03 27.03 6.75
N THR A 209 -23.30 27.93 6.09
CA THR A 209 -22.71 29.13 6.70
C THR A 209 -23.52 30.41 6.44
N PHE A 210 -24.64 30.30 5.71
CA PHE A 210 -25.51 31.40 5.34
C PHE A 210 -26.90 31.22 5.97
N ALA A 211 -27.56 32.33 6.26
CA ALA A 211 -28.87 32.39 6.85
C ALA A 211 -29.66 33.60 6.31
N GLY A 212 -30.94 33.62 6.62
CA GLY A 212 -31.89 34.61 6.10
C GLY A 212 -32.91 33.96 5.18
N ASP A 213 -34.01 34.68 4.92
CA ASP A 213 -35.10 34.18 4.10
C ASP A 213 -34.70 33.99 2.63
N ARG A 214 -33.54 34.54 2.23
CA ARG A 214 -32.91 34.43 0.91
C ARG A 214 -31.41 34.12 0.99
N CYS A 215 -30.94 33.63 2.13
CA CYS A 215 -29.53 33.28 2.34
C CYS A 215 -28.57 34.47 2.17
N GLU A 216 -29.01 35.66 2.56
CA GLU A 216 -28.34 36.93 2.28
C GLU A 216 -27.33 37.39 3.35
N HIS A 217 -27.25 36.69 4.48
CA HIS A 217 -26.38 37.04 5.60
C HIS A 217 -25.67 35.80 6.16
N CYS A 218 -24.58 35.99 6.90
CA CYS A 218 -23.93 34.88 7.57
C CYS A 218 -24.82 34.30 8.68
N ALA A 219 -24.79 32.97 8.79
CA ALA A 219 -25.42 32.25 9.87
C ALA A 219 -24.80 32.64 11.23
N GLU A 220 -25.53 32.40 12.33
CA GLU A 220 -25.02 32.67 13.67
C GLU A 220 -23.71 31.89 13.92
N GLY A 221 -22.66 32.58 14.37
CA GLY A 221 -21.31 32.03 14.49
C GLY A 221 -20.44 32.18 13.25
N PHE A 222 -20.95 32.77 12.16
CA PHE A 222 -20.20 33.04 10.93
C PHE A 222 -20.20 34.55 10.62
N GLN A 223 -19.17 35.01 9.93
CA GLN A 223 -18.87 36.42 9.67
C GLN A 223 -18.14 36.63 8.34
N ASP A 224 -18.28 37.83 7.78
CA ASP A 224 -17.62 38.29 6.53
C ASP A 224 -17.12 39.73 6.77
N LYS A 225 -16.19 39.92 7.73
CA LYS A 225 -15.67 41.27 8.07
C LYS A 225 -14.77 41.88 7.00
N ASP A 226 -14.22 41.07 6.10
CA ASP A 226 -13.45 41.56 4.95
C ASP A 226 -14.32 41.85 3.72
N GLU A 227 -15.64 41.66 3.83
CA GLU A 227 -16.67 41.97 2.83
C GLU A 227 -16.40 41.30 1.47
N ASN A 228 -15.80 40.11 1.47
CA ASN A 228 -15.44 39.39 0.26
C ASN A 228 -16.57 38.48 -0.25
N GLY A 229 -17.66 38.34 0.52
CA GLY A 229 -18.83 37.53 0.20
C GLY A 229 -18.78 36.10 0.76
N THR A 230 -17.81 35.77 1.61
CA THR A 230 -17.63 34.43 2.20
C THR A 230 -17.90 34.48 3.70
N CYS A 231 -18.88 33.71 4.16
CA CYS A 231 -19.18 33.59 5.58
C CYS A 231 -18.33 32.51 6.25
N LEU A 232 -17.37 32.92 7.09
CA LEU A 232 -16.43 32.07 7.81
C LEU A 232 -16.66 32.14 9.32
N PRO A 233 -16.28 31.12 10.12
CA PRO A 233 -16.48 31.15 11.56
C PRO A 233 -15.88 32.40 12.23
N ASP A 234 -16.64 33.03 13.13
CA ASP A 234 -16.12 34.08 14.01
C ASP A 234 -15.25 33.51 15.14
N CYS A 235 -14.56 34.36 15.90
CA CYS A 235 -13.71 33.88 17.00
C CYS A 235 -14.45 33.11 18.11
N ALA A 236 -15.77 33.25 18.25
CA ALA A 236 -16.54 32.53 19.26
C ALA A 236 -16.97 31.14 18.77
N ALA A 237 -17.16 30.97 17.47
CA ALA A 237 -17.60 29.75 16.83
C ALA A 237 -16.48 28.96 16.12
N SER A 238 -15.31 29.57 15.91
CA SER A 238 -14.14 28.92 15.28
C SER A 238 -13.56 27.78 16.11
N GLY A 239 -13.85 27.74 17.42
CA GLY A 239 -13.26 26.77 18.34
C GLY A 239 -11.76 26.94 18.53
N LEU A 240 -11.17 28.06 18.09
CA LEU A 240 -9.75 28.33 18.23
C LEU A 240 -9.38 28.56 19.69
N ASP A 241 -8.58 27.66 20.25
CA ASP A 241 -7.94 27.81 21.55
C ASP A 241 -6.54 28.43 21.35
N CYS A 242 -6.48 29.76 21.42
CA CYS A 242 -5.22 30.49 21.32
C CYS A 242 -4.48 30.45 22.66
N HIS A 243 -3.86 29.31 22.97
CA HIS A 243 -3.26 29.01 24.28
C HIS A 243 -2.39 30.16 24.83
N HIS A 244 -1.46 30.64 24.01
CA HIS A 244 -0.57 31.78 24.31
C HIS A 244 -0.79 32.92 23.32
N GLY A 245 -2.05 33.37 23.21
CA GLY A 245 -2.42 34.48 22.34
C GLY A 245 -3.89 34.88 22.50
N SER A 246 -4.39 35.67 21.54
CA SER A 246 -5.80 36.03 21.45
C SER A 246 -6.33 35.82 20.04
N CYS A 247 -7.56 35.32 19.92
CA CYS A 247 -8.22 35.19 18.62
C CYS A 247 -8.59 36.57 18.06
N GLU A 248 -8.25 36.80 16.80
CA GLU A 248 -8.62 37.96 16.00
C GLU A 248 -9.20 37.49 14.66
N ASP A 249 -10.25 38.14 14.16
CA ASP A 249 -10.98 37.74 12.95
C ASP A 249 -11.22 38.91 11.98
N GLU A 250 -10.49 40.02 12.16
CA GLU A 250 -10.65 41.24 11.34
C GLU A 250 -10.30 41.03 9.86
N SER A 251 -9.48 40.04 9.53
CA SER A 251 -9.12 39.72 8.14
C SER A 251 -10.15 38.84 7.42
N GLY A 252 -11.34 38.63 8.00
CA GLY A 252 -12.35 37.70 7.47
C GLY A 252 -12.17 36.24 7.91
N VAL A 253 -11.02 35.89 8.49
CA VAL A 253 -10.70 34.55 9.01
C VAL A 253 -10.31 34.69 10.48
N ALA A 254 -10.88 33.86 11.36
CA ALA A 254 -10.45 33.78 12.75
C ALA A 254 -9.04 33.16 12.84
N LEU A 255 -8.11 33.85 13.49
CA LEU A 255 -6.70 33.49 13.61
C LEU A 255 -6.19 33.83 15.02
N CYS A 256 -5.22 33.08 15.53
CA CYS A 256 -4.56 33.42 16.78
C CYS A 256 -3.44 34.45 16.58
N ALA A 257 -3.53 35.58 17.30
CA ALA A 257 -2.44 36.52 17.46
C ALA A 257 -1.59 36.11 18.67
N CYS A 258 -0.39 35.59 18.43
CA CYS A 258 0.45 34.99 19.46
C CYS A 258 1.23 36.00 20.31
N ASP A 259 1.38 35.66 21.59
CA ASP A 259 2.25 36.36 22.53
C ASP A 259 3.74 36.22 22.12
N THR A 260 4.57 37.13 22.60
CA THR A 260 6.01 37.14 22.27
C THR A 260 6.68 35.84 22.72
N GLY A 261 7.38 35.17 21.80
CA GLY A 261 8.04 33.88 22.03
C GLY A 261 7.23 32.69 21.51
N TYR A 262 5.96 32.89 21.13
CA TYR A 262 5.07 31.87 20.59
C TYR A 262 4.71 32.15 19.13
N THR A 263 4.39 31.11 18.38
CA THR A 263 4.04 31.12 16.97
C THR A 263 3.15 29.91 16.65
N GLY A 264 2.69 29.80 15.41
CA GLY A 264 1.77 28.74 14.98
C GLY A 264 0.31 29.17 15.04
N ALA A 265 -0.57 28.33 14.49
CA ALA A 265 -1.99 28.65 14.30
C ALA A 265 -2.79 28.76 15.61
N ASP A 266 -2.32 28.11 16.67
CA ASP A 266 -2.89 28.01 18.03
C ASP A 266 -1.97 28.63 19.10
N CYS A 267 -0.83 29.20 18.69
CA CYS A 267 0.21 29.75 19.56
C CYS A 267 0.82 28.74 20.55
N THR A 268 0.87 27.45 20.22
CA THR A 268 1.53 26.43 21.07
C THR A 268 3.00 26.22 20.70
N ARG A 269 3.44 26.68 19.53
CA ARG A 269 4.81 26.46 19.07
C ARG A 269 5.72 27.61 19.48
N CYS A 270 6.98 27.31 19.73
CA CYS A 270 7.95 28.35 20.02
C CYS A 270 8.42 29.08 18.77
N GLN A 271 8.44 30.41 18.86
CA GLN A 271 8.97 31.27 17.81
C GLN A 271 10.47 31.04 17.65
N ASN A 272 11.01 31.20 16.43
CA ASN A 272 12.45 31.08 16.18
C ASN A 272 13.27 31.90 17.18
N GLY A 273 14.17 31.22 17.92
CA GLY A 273 14.91 31.79 19.04
C GLY A 273 14.40 31.35 20.41
N TYR A 274 13.25 30.69 20.48
CA TYR A 274 12.65 30.14 21.70
C TYR A 274 12.40 28.62 21.55
N GLN A 275 12.25 27.91 22.67
CA GLN A 275 12.05 26.47 22.76
C GLN A 275 11.31 26.08 24.05
N ASP A 276 10.69 24.91 24.00
CA ASP A 276 10.02 24.21 25.11
C ASP A 276 10.48 22.74 25.07
N ASN A 277 11.76 22.52 25.37
CA ASN A 277 12.36 21.19 25.26
C ASN A 277 11.98 20.26 26.42
N ASP A 278 11.51 20.81 27.54
CA ASP A 278 10.99 20.05 28.69
C ASP A 278 9.48 19.80 28.61
N HIS A 279 8.82 20.32 27.55
CA HIS A 279 7.41 20.12 27.24
C HIS A 279 6.48 20.59 28.38
N ASP A 280 6.86 21.67 29.07
CA ASP A 280 6.04 22.28 30.11
C ASP A 280 5.02 23.30 29.56
N GLY A 281 5.08 23.55 28.24
CA GLY A 281 4.22 24.47 27.52
C GLY A 281 4.72 25.91 27.50
N ILE A 282 5.92 26.21 28.05
CA ILE A 282 6.44 27.57 28.15
C ILE A 282 7.64 27.75 27.23
N CYS A 283 7.49 28.58 26.20
CA CYS A 283 8.57 28.92 25.29
C CYS A 283 9.58 29.89 25.94
N THR A 284 10.80 29.43 26.21
CA THR A 284 11.92 30.26 26.70
C THR A 284 13.00 30.40 25.65
N GLN A 285 13.97 31.31 25.82
CA GLN A 285 15.03 31.54 24.83
C GLN A 285 15.99 30.35 24.70
N ASN A 286 16.48 30.06 23.50
CA ASN A 286 17.42 28.94 23.27
C ASN A 286 18.85 29.33 23.58
N CYS A 287 19.72 28.33 23.59
CA CYS A 287 21.15 28.54 23.70
C CYS A 287 21.73 29.51 22.67
N ALA A 288 21.11 29.65 21.49
CA ALA A 288 21.57 30.58 20.46
C ALA A 288 21.22 32.05 20.74
N THR A 289 20.16 32.32 21.51
CA THR A 289 19.64 33.69 21.72
C THR A 289 19.68 34.18 23.17
N SER A 290 19.82 33.28 24.14
CA SER A 290 19.87 33.60 25.58
C SER A 290 21.14 34.35 26.03
N GLY A 291 22.21 34.29 25.24
CA GLY A 291 23.49 34.88 25.58
C GLY A 291 24.27 34.16 26.69
N LEU A 292 23.86 32.93 27.06
CA LEU A 292 24.60 32.10 28.02
C LEU A 292 25.92 31.61 27.43
N VAL A 293 27.03 31.96 28.07
CA VAL A 293 28.38 31.53 27.67
C VAL A 293 28.93 30.57 28.71
N CYS A 294 29.04 29.30 28.35
CA CYS A 294 29.63 28.27 29.21
C CYS A 294 31.17 28.33 29.16
N GLY A 295 31.81 27.87 30.24
CA GLY A 295 33.27 27.69 30.27
C GLY A 295 33.75 26.61 29.30
N ALA A 296 35.07 26.43 29.18
CA ALA A 296 35.67 25.50 28.21
C ALA A 296 35.22 24.02 28.37
N HIS A 297 34.64 23.67 29.52
CA HIS A 297 34.20 22.32 29.87
C HIS A 297 32.68 22.21 30.06
N GLY A 298 31.92 23.14 29.47
CA GLY A 298 30.47 23.10 29.46
C GLY A 298 29.92 23.47 28.09
N ARG A 299 28.86 22.78 27.67
CA ARG A 299 28.08 23.18 26.50
C ARG A 299 26.75 23.73 26.98
N CYS A 300 26.30 24.82 26.35
CA CYS A 300 24.96 25.29 26.60
C CYS A 300 23.97 24.20 26.15
N SER A 301 23.10 23.81 27.06
CA SER A 301 22.02 22.86 26.87
C SER A 301 20.76 23.50 27.38
N ASP A 302 19.71 23.48 26.57
CA ASP A 302 18.40 24.03 26.87
C ASP A 302 17.33 22.92 26.96
N LEU A 303 17.76 21.67 27.16
CA LEU A 303 16.88 20.50 27.27
C LEU A 303 15.93 20.56 28.47
N SER A 304 16.31 21.25 29.55
CA SER A 304 15.48 21.39 30.75
C SER A 304 14.54 22.59 30.68
N GLY A 305 14.15 23.04 29.48
CA GLY A 305 13.28 24.20 29.28
C GLY A 305 13.92 25.56 29.51
N THR A 306 15.12 25.63 30.08
CA THR A 306 15.88 26.88 30.26
C THR A 306 17.35 26.62 29.93
N PRO A 307 18.02 27.51 29.18
CA PRO A 307 19.45 27.37 28.89
C PRO A 307 20.29 27.28 30.17
N ILE A 308 21.00 26.17 30.31
CA ILE A 308 21.97 25.91 31.37
C ILE A 308 23.28 25.40 30.77
N CYS A 309 24.38 25.49 31.50
CA CYS A 309 25.62 24.84 31.09
C CYS A 309 25.59 23.38 31.53
N GLN A 310 25.51 22.47 30.57
CA GLN A 310 25.71 21.06 30.82
C GLN A 310 27.21 20.80 30.84
N CYS A 311 27.71 20.44 32.01
CA CYS A 311 29.13 20.23 32.22
C CYS A 311 29.57 18.87 31.71
N THR A 312 30.76 18.83 31.12
CA THR A 312 31.43 17.58 30.78
C THR A 312 31.69 16.80 32.08
N THR A 313 31.62 15.47 32.00
CA THR A 313 31.87 14.58 33.14
C THR A 313 33.15 14.96 33.87
N GLY A 314 33.04 15.17 35.18
CA GLY A 314 34.13 15.60 36.05
C GLY A 314 34.16 17.09 36.37
N TYR A 315 33.34 17.90 35.69
CA TYR A 315 33.19 19.34 35.94
C TYR A 315 31.80 19.65 36.48
N THR A 316 31.69 20.70 37.27
CA THR A 316 30.47 21.19 37.91
C THR A 316 30.49 22.72 38.04
N GLY A 317 29.40 23.27 38.57
CA GLY A 317 29.18 24.71 38.67
C GLY A 317 28.33 25.25 37.52
N ALA A 318 27.72 26.42 37.71
CA ALA A 318 26.78 27.02 36.75
C ALA A 318 27.41 27.34 35.38
N LEU A 319 28.75 27.41 35.31
CA LEU A 319 29.52 27.66 34.09
C LEU A 319 30.53 26.53 33.78
N CYS A 320 30.48 25.42 34.53
CA CYS A 320 31.37 24.26 34.37
C CYS A 320 32.86 24.58 34.58
N ASP A 321 33.16 25.32 35.65
CA ASP A 321 34.47 25.88 35.99
C ASP A 321 35.09 25.28 37.26
N SER A 322 34.48 24.23 37.82
CA SER A 322 34.98 23.57 39.05
C SER A 322 34.91 22.04 38.91
N CYS A 323 35.71 21.31 39.70
CA CYS A 323 35.66 19.85 39.66
C CYS A 323 34.45 19.30 40.41
N ALA A 324 33.74 18.36 39.77
CA ALA A 324 32.64 17.64 40.38
C ALA A 324 33.14 16.74 41.52
N ASP A 325 32.25 16.42 42.47
CA ASP A 325 32.58 15.53 43.57
C ASP A 325 33.12 14.19 43.05
N GLY A 326 34.28 13.77 43.58
CA GLY A 326 34.99 12.57 43.12
C GLY A 326 35.97 12.80 41.97
N PHE A 327 36.09 14.03 41.46
CA PHE A 327 37.10 14.45 40.49
C PHE A 327 37.99 15.54 41.11
N GLN A 328 39.22 15.65 40.63
CA GLN A 328 40.27 16.50 41.20
C GLN A 328 41.18 17.08 40.12
N ASP A 329 41.79 18.22 40.43
CA ASP A 329 42.83 18.90 39.64
C ASP A 329 43.99 19.20 40.61
N TYR A 330 44.60 18.16 41.17
CA TYR A 330 45.66 18.26 42.18
C TYR A 330 46.99 18.74 41.59
N ASP A 331 47.20 18.58 40.29
CA ASP A 331 48.33 19.12 39.53
C ASP A 331 48.10 20.56 39.03
N GLY A 332 46.85 21.05 39.07
CA GLY A 332 46.51 22.45 38.83
C GLY A 332 46.63 22.85 37.36
N ASP A 333 46.46 21.90 36.45
CA ASP A 333 46.51 22.13 35.00
C ASP A 333 45.16 22.59 34.43
N GLY A 334 44.12 22.63 35.26
CA GLY A 334 42.76 23.01 34.90
C GLY A 334 41.88 21.84 34.45
N THR A 335 42.39 20.60 34.51
CA THR A 335 41.68 19.39 34.07
C THR A 335 41.17 18.58 35.26
N CYS A 336 39.86 18.47 35.40
CA CYS A 336 39.26 17.64 36.45
C CYS A 336 39.30 16.15 36.09
N ARG A 337 40.08 15.37 36.82
CA ARG A 337 40.30 13.92 36.63
C ARG A 337 39.74 13.10 37.80
N PRO A 338 39.24 11.87 37.57
CA PRO A 338 38.71 11.05 38.65
C PRO A 338 39.72 10.76 39.76
N THR A 339 39.25 10.72 41.01
CA THR A 339 40.05 10.24 42.16
C THR A 339 40.13 8.71 42.19
N CYS A 340 41.11 8.16 42.90
CA CYS A 340 41.22 6.72 43.16
C CYS A 340 39.95 6.12 43.78
N GLN A 341 39.24 6.90 44.60
CA GLN A 341 38.01 6.45 45.26
C GLN A 341 36.83 6.34 44.27
N THR A 342 36.72 7.30 43.34
CA THR A 342 35.67 7.31 42.31
C THR A 342 35.86 6.21 41.30
N LEU A 343 37.11 5.92 40.92
CA LEU A 343 37.43 4.84 39.99
C LEU A 343 37.30 3.44 40.61
N GLY A 344 37.19 3.34 41.95
CA GLY A 344 37.09 2.05 42.64
C GLY A 344 38.31 1.16 42.40
N TRP A 345 39.46 1.73 42.04
CA TRP A 345 40.65 0.97 41.70
C TRP A 345 41.22 0.27 42.93
N THR A 346 41.03 -1.05 42.94
CA THR A 346 41.64 -1.96 43.92
C THR A 346 42.96 -2.55 43.42
N CYS A 347 43.40 -2.13 42.22
CA CYS A 347 44.58 -2.65 41.52
C CYS A 347 44.60 -4.19 41.46
N SER A 348 43.41 -4.76 41.25
CA SER A 348 43.15 -6.21 41.20
C SER A 348 43.69 -7.00 42.40
N GLY A 349 43.86 -6.35 43.56
CA GLY A 349 44.43 -6.97 44.76
C GLY A 349 45.95 -7.21 44.71
N HIS A 350 46.62 -6.70 43.68
CA HIS A 350 48.05 -6.85 43.42
C HIS A 350 48.77 -5.50 43.30
N GLY A 351 48.26 -4.46 43.98
CA GLY A 351 48.83 -3.11 44.00
C GLY A 351 48.02 -2.13 44.84
N ALA A 352 48.42 -0.85 44.83
CA ALA A 352 47.70 0.25 45.48
C ALA A 352 47.54 1.45 44.53
N CYS A 353 46.36 2.09 44.55
CA CYS A 353 46.07 3.26 43.73
C CYS A 353 46.64 4.54 44.37
N ASP A 354 47.30 5.37 43.55
CA ASP A 354 47.83 6.69 43.90
C ASP A 354 47.37 7.72 42.85
N ASP A 355 46.72 8.80 43.28
CA ASP A 355 46.21 9.89 42.42
C ASP A 355 46.87 11.24 42.72
N SER A 356 47.97 11.24 43.49
CA SER A 356 48.65 12.48 43.94
C SER A 356 49.33 13.28 42.82
N SER A 357 49.52 12.68 41.64
CA SER A 357 50.11 13.32 40.46
C SER A 357 49.11 14.05 39.56
N GLY A 358 47.82 14.08 39.94
CA GLY A 358 46.73 14.57 39.09
C GLY A 358 46.05 13.47 38.28
N THR A 359 46.67 12.29 38.10
CA THR A 359 46.03 11.12 37.45
C THR A 359 46.16 9.89 38.34
N ALA A 360 45.05 9.18 38.57
CA ALA A 360 45.05 7.92 39.31
C ALA A 360 45.89 6.86 38.59
N VAL A 361 46.83 6.22 39.29
CA VAL A 361 47.71 5.15 38.80
C VAL A 361 47.80 4.00 39.80
N CYS A 362 47.84 2.77 39.31
CA CYS A 362 48.06 1.58 40.14
C CYS A 362 49.55 1.27 40.27
N VAL A 363 50.05 1.29 41.50
CA VAL A 363 51.41 0.86 41.84
C VAL A 363 51.39 -0.64 42.13
N CYS A 364 51.84 -1.46 41.17
CA CYS A 364 51.73 -2.91 41.21
C CYS A 364 52.85 -3.63 41.99
N GLU A 365 52.51 -4.79 42.55
CA GLU A 365 53.41 -5.74 43.20
C GLU A 365 54.28 -6.49 42.18
N SER A 366 55.41 -7.05 42.63
CA SER A 366 56.39 -7.70 41.75
C SER A 366 55.79 -8.89 40.98
N GLY A 367 55.93 -8.88 39.65
CA GLY A 367 55.40 -9.91 38.75
C GLY A 367 54.08 -9.54 38.07
N TYR A 368 53.48 -8.41 38.46
CA TYR A 368 52.32 -7.81 37.83
C TYR A 368 52.65 -6.40 37.36
N TYR A 369 52.02 -5.98 36.28
CA TYR A 369 52.27 -4.68 35.68
C TYR A 369 50.96 -3.91 35.56
N PRO A 370 50.99 -2.57 35.66
CA PRO A 370 49.80 -1.75 35.46
C PRO A 370 49.27 -2.01 34.05
N ASP A 371 47.99 -2.32 33.93
CA ASP A 371 47.36 -2.66 32.65
C ASP A 371 46.82 -1.45 31.88
N GLY A 372 47.03 -0.23 32.39
CA GLY A 372 46.48 1.00 31.82
C GLY A 372 44.99 1.23 32.13
N HIS A 373 44.30 0.27 32.77
CA HIS A 373 42.85 0.26 32.98
C HIS A 373 42.44 0.04 34.45
N GLY A 374 43.36 0.27 35.39
CA GLY A 374 43.07 0.21 36.83
C GLY A 374 43.29 -1.15 37.48
N GLY A 375 43.94 -2.07 36.78
CA GLY A 375 44.35 -3.37 37.27
C GLY A 375 45.86 -3.55 37.23
N CYS A 376 46.30 -4.63 37.90
CA CYS A 376 47.66 -5.14 37.79
C CYS A 376 47.54 -6.54 37.14
N THR A 377 48.12 -6.73 35.96
CA THR A 377 47.96 -7.97 35.15
C THR A 377 49.30 -8.67 34.87
N PRO A 378 49.27 -9.97 34.54
CA PRO A 378 50.42 -10.66 33.95
C PRO A 378 50.81 -10.08 32.58
N PRO A 379 51.99 -10.41 32.02
CA PRO A 379 52.43 -9.89 30.73
C PRO A 379 51.41 -10.14 29.60
N ASN A 380 50.82 -9.06 29.08
CA ASN A 380 49.75 -9.07 28.08
C ASN A 380 50.15 -8.36 26.76
N GLY A 381 51.34 -7.79 26.70
CA GLY A 381 51.86 -7.08 25.53
C GLY A 381 51.43 -5.62 25.40
N PHE A 382 50.56 -5.09 26.25
CA PHE A 382 50.03 -3.73 26.04
C PHE A 382 51.05 -2.63 26.37
N THR A 383 52.07 -2.93 27.16
CA THR A 383 53.14 -1.98 27.47
C THR A 383 54.50 -2.64 27.39
N CYS A 384 55.57 -1.85 27.34
CA CYS A 384 56.92 -2.37 27.51
C CYS A 384 57.17 -3.05 28.86
N ALA A 385 56.41 -2.69 29.90
CA ALA A 385 56.50 -3.34 31.21
C ALA A 385 55.83 -4.72 31.19
N SER A 386 54.77 -4.89 30.39
CA SER A 386 53.99 -6.13 30.25
C SER A 386 54.24 -6.89 28.94
N ALA A 387 55.36 -6.63 28.24
CA ALA A 387 55.64 -7.21 26.93
C ALA A 387 55.45 -8.75 26.88
N ALA A 388 54.65 -9.23 25.93
CA ALA A 388 54.29 -10.63 25.81
C ALA A 388 55.44 -11.46 25.22
N PRO A 389 55.68 -12.70 25.68
CA PRO A 389 56.75 -13.53 25.13
C PRO A 389 56.41 -13.97 23.70
N LEU A 390 57.32 -13.73 22.75
CA LEU A 390 57.22 -14.20 21.36
C LEU A 390 58.14 -15.38 21.14
N ASP A 391 57.53 -16.52 20.77
CA ASP A 391 58.24 -17.75 20.43
C ASP A 391 58.50 -17.83 18.93
N LEU A 392 59.75 -17.60 18.54
CA LEU A 392 60.17 -17.62 17.13
C LEU A 392 60.06 -19.00 16.48
N SER A 393 59.84 -20.07 17.25
CA SER A 393 59.67 -21.44 16.74
C SER A 393 58.33 -21.66 16.03
N LEU A 394 57.33 -20.82 16.30
CA LEU A 394 55.95 -20.99 15.82
C LEU A 394 55.79 -20.65 14.33
N GLY A 395 56.70 -19.89 13.73
CA GLY A 395 56.64 -19.45 12.33
C GLY A 395 55.54 -18.43 12.03
N SER A 396 54.43 -18.43 12.78
CA SER A 396 53.45 -17.36 12.80
C SER A 396 52.70 -17.29 14.13
N VAL A 397 52.13 -16.13 14.44
CA VAL A 397 51.25 -15.91 15.58
C VAL A 397 50.08 -15.02 15.17
N GLN A 398 48.90 -15.30 15.70
CA GLN A 398 47.72 -14.45 15.56
C GLN A 398 47.57 -13.58 16.81
N GLY A 399 47.18 -12.33 16.61
CA GLY A 399 46.93 -11.38 17.69
C GLY A 399 45.86 -10.36 17.29
N THR A 400 45.56 -9.44 18.20
CA THR A 400 44.71 -8.28 17.90
C THR A 400 45.27 -7.05 18.58
N THR A 401 45.21 -5.91 17.90
CA THR A 401 45.49 -4.60 18.50
C THR A 401 44.22 -3.94 19.05
N THR A 402 43.03 -4.50 18.79
CA THR A 402 41.77 -3.99 19.31
C THR A 402 41.76 -4.06 20.85
N GLY A 403 41.59 -2.90 21.48
CA GLY A 403 41.59 -2.77 22.94
C GLY A 403 42.97 -2.66 23.59
N ALA A 404 44.05 -2.58 22.81
CA ALA A 404 45.40 -2.31 23.30
C ALA A 404 45.67 -0.78 23.44
N GLY A 405 46.72 -0.41 24.18
CA GLY A 405 47.16 0.98 24.37
C GLY A 405 47.93 1.52 23.15
N GLY A 406 48.06 2.84 23.02
CA GLY A 406 48.69 3.53 21.87
C GLY A 406 49.83 4.48 22.28
N GLU A 407 50.76 3.97 23.10
CA GLU A 407 51.73 4.75 23.87
C GLU A 407 53.12 4.83 23.21
N TYR A 408 53.37 4.00 22.20
CA TYR A 408 54.63 3.93 21.48
C TYR A 408 54.45 4.26 20.00
N SER A 409 55.50 4.80 19.36
CA SER A 409 55.49 5.11 17.93
C SER A 409 56.81 4.69 17.29
N GLY A 410 56.76 4.04 16.13
CA GLY A 410 57.92 3.77 15.30
C GLY A 410 58.38 5.00 14.50
N SER A 411 59.62 5.02 14.01
CA SER A 411 60.15 6.16 13.23
C SER A 411 59.56 6.32 11.82
N CYS A 412 58.87 5.28 11.33
CA CYS A 412 58.24 5.24 10.01
C CYS A 412 56.83 5.84 9.96
N VAL A 413 56.22 6.15 11.11
CA VAL A 413 54.90 6.78 11.21
C VAL A 413 54.91 7.99 12.15
N SER A 414 53.94 8.89 11.98
CA SER A 414 53.84 10.15 12.76
C SER A 414 52.64 10.22 13.72
N ASN A 415 51.75 9.23 13.65
CA ASN A 415 50.58 9.07 14.52
C ASN A 415 50.63 7.70 15.21
N THR A 416 50.05 7.59 16.39
CA THR A 416 50.05 6.38 17.25
C THR A 416 48.72 5.65 17.17
N GLY A 417 48.73 4.41 16.67
CA GLY A 417 47.61 3.47 16.77
C GLY A 417 47.70 2.62 18.04
N PRO A 418 46.72 1.75 18.31
CA PRO A 418 46.85 0.73 19.35
C PRO A 418 47.95 -0.31 19.02
N GLU A 419 48.85 -0.59 19.96
CA GLU A 419 49.99 -1.49 19.76
C GLU A 419 50.04 -2.69 20.72
N VAL A 420 50.62 -3.79 20.25
CA VAL A 420 51.02 -4.95 21.07
C VAL A 420 52.52 -5.16 20.98
N VAL A 421 53.16 -5.18 22.14
CA VAL A 421 54.59 -5.35 22.34
C VAL A 421 54.92 -6.81 22.63
N TRP A 422 55.68 -7.41 21.72
CA TRP A 422 56.25 -8.73 21.82
C TRP A 422 57.71 -8.68 22.25
N ARG A 423 58.15 -9.64 23.07
CA ARG A 423 59.53 -9.79 23.55
C ARG A 423 60.06 -11.16 23.17
N PHE A 424 61.22 -11.20 22.51
CA PHE A 424 61.93 -12.45 22.22
C PHE A 424 63.42 -12.34 22.55
N THR A 425 64.10 -13.48 22.66
CA THR A 425 65.55 -13.54 22.91
C THR A 425 66.20 -14.51 21.96
N ILE A 426 67.28 -14.07 21.32
CA ILE A 426 68.11 -14.90 20.45
C ILE A 426 69.47 -15.13 21.12
N ASN A 427 69.95 -16.36 21.08
CA ASN A 427 71.16 -16.78 21.82
C ASN A 427 72.43 -16.78 20.96
N GLU A 428 72.28 -16.59 19.66
CA GLU A 428 73.35 -16.49 18.66
C GLU A 428 72.88 -15.59 17.50
N PRO A 429 73.78 -15.10 16.63
CA PRO A 429 73.40 -14.24 15.52
C PRO A 429 72.45 -14.92 14.53
N LEU A 430 71.35 -14.25 14.21
CA LEU A 430 70.29 -14.71 13.31
C LEU A 430 69.85 -13.58 12.39
N HIS A 431 69.41 -13.93 11.19
CA HIS A 431 68.67 -13.04 10.32
C HIS A 431 67.17 -13.35 10.46
N VAL A 432 66.38 -12.35 10.80
CA VAL A 432 64.94 -12.49 11.06
C VAL A 432 64.15 -11.61 10.11
N LYS A 433 62.97 -12.09 9.71
CA LYS A 433 62.01 -11.35 8.91
C LYS A 433 60.63 -11.48 9.52
N PHE A 434 59.96 -10.35 9.72
CA PHE A 434 58.64 -10.24 10.33
C PHE A 434 57.69 -9.61 9.32
N HIS A 435 56.60 -10.29 8.97
CA HIS A 435 55.56 -9.79 8.07
C HIS A 435 54.22 -9.79 8.79
N MET A 436 53.58 -8.63 8.90
CA MET A 436 52.30 -8.47 9.56
C MET A 436 51.21 -8.12 8.55
N THR A 437 50.05 -8.78 8.64
CA THR A 437 48.89 -8.56 7.78
C THR A 437 47.60 -8.60 8.60
N GLY A 438 46.53 -7.98 8.11
CA GLY A 438 45.18 -8.09 8.69
C GLY A 438 44.37 -6.79 8.67
N PHE A 439 45.05 -5.66 8.77
CA PHE A 439 44.52 -4.31 8.60
C PHE A 439 45.66 -3.40 8.11
N ASP A 440 45.53 -2.08 8.20
CA ASP A 440 46.63 -1.13 7.91
C ASP A 440 47.67 -1.15 9.04
N THR A 441 48.69 -2.00 8.90
CA THR A 441 49.62 -2.35 9.98
C THR A 441 50.87 -1.48 10.01
N VAL A 442 51.52 -1.39 11.16
CA VAL A 442 52.87 -0.84 11.35
C VAL A 442 53.71 -1.82 12.17
N LEU A 443 54.94 -2.10 11.76
CA LEU A 443 55.92 -2.87 12.53
C LEU A 443 57.13 -2.01 12.89
N TYR A 444 57.62 -2.14 14.13
CA TYR A 444 58.95 -1.62 14.49
C TYR A 444 59.66 -2.50 15.51
N LEU A 445 60.98 -2.59 15.38
CA LEU A 445 61.84 -3.50 16.15
C LEU A 445 62.85 -2.72 16.98
N ARG A 446 62.94 -3.00 18.28
CA ARG A 446 63.86 -2.32 19.22
C ARG A 446 64.74 -3.28 19.99
N SER A 447 65.96 -2.83 20.30
CA SER A 447 66.87 -3.54 21.21
C SER A 447 66.63 -3.21 22.70
N ASN A 448 65.93 -2.11 22.98
CA ASN A 448 65.43 -1.75 24.31
C ASN A 448 64.02 -1.18 24.17
N CYS A 449 63.04 -1.82 24.81
CA CYS A 449 61.63 -1.50 24.62
C CYS A 449 61.29 -0.02 24.83
N ALA A 450 61.71 0.57 25.96
CA ALA A 450 61.35 1.93 26.34
C ALA A 450 62.23 3.03 25.70
N ASP A 451 63.29 2.64 24.99
CA ASP A 451 64.21 3.58 24.34
C ASP A 451 63.96 3.60 22.84
N ALA A 452 63.25 4.63 22.36
CA ALA A 452 62.97 4.83 20.95
C ALA A 452 64.25 5.01 20.10
N GLN A 453 65.38 5.42 20.69
CA GLN A 453 66.66 5.52 19.98
C GLN A 453 67.32 4.16 19.73
N SER A 454 66.78 3.09 20.30
CA SER A 454 67.27 1.72 20.16
C SER A 454 66.59 0.94 19.03
N GLU A 455 65.75 1.64 18.24
CA GLU A 455 65.06 1.12 17.06
C GLU A 455 66.07 0.69 15.99
N ILE A 456 65.84 -0.53 15.51
CA ILE A 456 66.69 -1.24 14.56
C ILE A 456 66.10 -1.08 13.16
N ASP A 457 64.78 -1.23 13.05
CA ASP A 457 64.05 -1.14 11.80
C ASP A 457 62.58 -0.78 12.08
N CYS A 458 61.93 -0.17 11.09
CA CYS A 458 60.53 0.24 11.14
C CYS A 458 59.95 0.18 9.74
N ASP A 459 58.75 -0.37 9.61
CA ASP A 459 58.06 -0.46 8.34
C ASP A 459 56.54 -0.33 8.51
N ASP A 460 55.89 0.29 7.53
CA ASP A 460 54.45 0.58 7.47
C ASP A 460 53.83 -0.26 6.33
N ASP A 461 54.32 -0.07 5.09
CA ASP A 461 53.78 -0.64 3.85
C ASP A 461 54.78 -1.48 3.01
N GLY A 462 55.86 -1.99 3.60
CA GLY A 462 56.93 -2.70 2.89
C GLY A 462 56.54 -4.05 2.27
N GLY A 463 55.36 -4.59 2.58
CA GLY A 463 54.82 -5.86 2.07
C GLY A 463 53.67 -5.74 1.05
N GLY A 464 53.17 -4.53 0.78
CA GLY A 464 51.93 -4.24 0.05
C GLY A 464 51.28 -2.96 0.58
N SER A 465 50.18 -2.44 0.00
CA SER A 465 49.63 -1.11 0.34
C SER A 465 48.92 -0.98 1.71
N SER A 466 49.12 -1.93 2.63
CA SER A 466 48.58 -1.89 4.01
C SER A 466 49.30 -2.87 4.96
N SER A 467 50.45 -3.45 4.56
CA SER A 467 51.08 -4.54 5.32
C SER A 467 52.56 -4.26 5.56
N SER A 468 53.03 -4.49 6.79
CA SER A 468 54.39 -4.15 7.19
C SER A 468 55.33 -5.35 7.20
N LEU A 469 56.59 -5.11 6.82
CA LEU A 469 57.65 -6.09 6.69
C LEU A 469 58.99 -5.55 7.22
N ILE A 470 59.51 -6.17 8.27
CA ILE A 470 60.87 -5.94 8.79
C ILE A 470 61.79 -7.09 8.38
N SER A 471 63.03 -6.79 8.02
CA SER A 471 64.07 -7.78 7.73
C SER A 471 65.42 -7.33 8.29
N ALA A 472 65.94 -8.03 9.30
CA ALA A 472 67.08 -7.56 10.08
C ALA A 472 68.06 -8.68 10.50
N ASP A 473 69.36 -8.37 10.46
CA ASP A 473 70.42 -9.15 11.08
C ASP A 473 70.57 -8.77 12.56
N LEU A 474 70.35 -9.72 13.46
CA LEU A 474 70.37 -9.50 14.90
C LEU A 474 71.51 -10.29 15.57
N ALA A 475 72.16 -9.66 16.55
CA ALA A 475 73.16 -10.32 17.39
C ALA A 475 72.50 -11.01 18.58
N ALA A 476 73.21 -11.90 19.29
CA ALA A 476 72.67 -12.51 20.51
C ALA A 476 72.21 -11.43 21.52
N GLY A 477 70.95 -11.48 21.93
CA GLY A 477 70.31 -10.42 22.72
C GLY A 477 68.79 -10.59 22.86
N THR A 478 68.19 -9.74 23.68
CA THR A 478 66.72 -9.62 23.82
C THR A 478 66.24 -8.44 23.00
N TYR A 479 65.14 -8.64 22.27
CA TYR A 479 64.55 -7.66 21.36
C TYR A 479 63.04 -7.54 21.60
N TYR A 480 62.48 -6.42 21.15
CA TYR A 480 61.07 -6.08 21.30
C TYR A 480 60.48 -5.70 19.94
N LEU A 481 59.45 -6.42 19.52
CA LEU A 481 58.72 -6.18 18.28
C LEU A 481 57.38 -5.55 18.61
N PHE A 482 57.07 -4.43 17.99
CA PHE A 482 55.82 -3.71 18.16
C PHE A 482 54.94 -3.97 16.94
N CYS A 483 53.76 -4.50 17.20
CA CYS A 483 52.70 -4.71 16.23
C CYS A 483 51.64 -3.63 16.44
N ASP A 484 51.58 -2.67 15.52
CA ASP A 484 50.83 -1.41 15.65
C ASP A 484 49.97 -1.19 14.39
N GLY A 485 49.17 -0.12 14.37
CA GLY A 485 48.34 0.29 13.26
C GLY A 485 48.62 1.70 12.76
N TYR A 486 48.41 1.91 11.46
CA TYR A 486 48.57 3.22 10.87
C TYR A 486 47.46 4.17 11.35
N GLY A 487 47.85 5.30 11.93
CA GLY A 487 46.91 6.32 12.40
C GLY A 487 46.06 5.86 13.59
N SER A 488 44.84 5.41 13.34
CA SER A 488 43.92 4.89 14.36
C SER A 488 43.42 3.48 14.05
N ALA A 489 43.99 2.84 13.02
CA ALA A 489 43.62 1.49 12.63
C ALA A 489 43.94 0.50 13.75
N SER A 490 43.01 -0.42 14.03
CA SER A 490 43.24 -1.55 14.93
C SER A 490 42.42 -2.74 14.47
N GLY A 491 42.88 -3.94 14.80
CA GLY A 491 42.20 -5.16 14.36
C GLY A 491 42.98 -6.43 14.65
N ALA A 492 42.39 -7.54 14.26
CA ALA A 492 43.08 -8.83 14.27
C ALA A 492 44.21 -8.82 13.22
N TYR A 493 45.36 -9.37 13.58
CA TYR A 493 46.51 -9.50 12.70
C TYR A 493 47.10 -10.90 12.72
N THR A 494 47.77 -11.25 11.63
CA THR A 494 48.68 -12.38 11.54
C THR A 494 50.10 -11.86 11.41
N LEU A 495 50.97 -12.23 12.35
CA LEU A 495 52.40 -11.96 12.30
C LEU A 495 53.14 -13.23 11.86
N THR A 496 53.76 -13.20 10.68
CA THR A 496 54.58 -14.28 10.13
C THR A 496 56.06 -14.00 10.39
N MET A 497 56.80 -15.03 10.78
CA MET A 497 58.19 -14.95 11.20
C MET A 497 59.05 -15.92 10.39
N GLU A 498 60.08 -15.41 9.72
CA GLU A 498 61.11 -16.24 9.08
C GLU A 498 62.44 -16.04 9.82
N VAL A 499 63.10 -17.14 10.17
CA VAL A 499 64.39 -17.13 10.87
C VAL A 499 65.41 -17.88 10.03
N THR A 500 66.54 -17.23 9.76
CA THR A 500 67.65 -17.81 8.99
C THR A 500 68.95 -17.70 9.76
N CYS A 501 69.76 -18.75 9.70
CA CYS A 501 71.03 -18.83 10.40
C CYS A 501 72.13 -18.06 9.69
N SER A 502 72.89 -17.25 10.42
CA SER A 502 73.99 -16.47 9.84
C SER A 502 75.21 -17.32 9.43
N THR A 503 75.26 -18.61 9.83
CA THR A 503 76.35 -19.53 9.45
C THR A 503 75.95 -20.35 8.21
N PRO A 504 76.69 -20.26 7.09
CA PRO A 504 76.41 -21.04 5.89
C PRO A 504 76.45 -22.56 6.16
N GLY A 505 75.46 -23.30 5.65
CA GLY A 505 75.32 -24.74 5.87
C GLY A 505 74.66 -25.12 7.20
N THR A 506 74.01 -24.17 7.87
CA THR A 506 73.18 -24.41 9.06
C THR A 506 71.76 -23.93 8.84
N ILE A 507 70.79 -24.58 9.48
CA ILE A 507 69.36 -24.26 9.45
C ILE A 507 68.85 -24.08 10.88
N PHE A 508 67.88 -23.19 11.08
CA PHE A 508 67.32 -22.92 12.39
C PHE A 508 66.41 -24.08 12.82
N ASP A 509 66.69 -24.70 13.96
CA ASP A 509 65.82 -25.73 14.55
C ASP A 509 64.86 -25.10 15.57
N PRO A 510 63.55 -25.01 15.23
CA PRO A 510 62.55 -24.42 16.11
C PRO A 510 62.42 -25.17 17.44
N ASN A 511 62.73 -26.47 17.50
CA ASN A 511 62.60 -27.26 18.73
C ASN A 511 63.75 -27.03 19.72
N SER A 512 64.96 -26.75 19.23
CA SER A 512 66.12 -26.48 20.08
C SER A 512 66.42 -24.99 20.24
N GLY A 513 65.80 -24.13 19.43
CA GLY A 513 66.00 -22.68 19.44
C GLY A 513 67.40 -22.28 18.99
N ARG A 514 68.06 -23.11 18.17
CA ARG A 514 69.45 -22.96 17.74
C ARG A 514 69.63 -23.35 16.28
N CYS A 515 70.68 -22.83 15.66
CA CYS A 515 71.18 -23.25 14.37
C CYS A 515 71.87 -24.62 14.49
N VAL A 516 71.41 -25.57 13.68
CA VAL A 516 71.98 -26.91 13.55
C VAL A 516 72.50 -27.12 12.13
N ASP A 517 73.41 -28.07 11.94
CA ASP A 517 73.94 -28.40 10.61
C ASP A 517 72.79 -28.79 9.66
N ASP A 518 72.77 -28.20 8.47
CA ASP A 518 71.77 -28.50 7.44
C ASP A 518 72.06 -29.88 6.82
N PRO A 519 71.20 -30.90 7.05
CA PRO A 519 71.40 -32.24 6.50
C PRO A 519 71.31 -32.30 4.97
N CYS A 520 70.84 -31.23 4.32
CA CYS A 520 70.82 -31.06 2.87
C CYS A 520 72.05 -30.34 2.30
N GLN A 521 73.10 -30.09 3.10
CA GLN A 521 74.34 -29.42 2.64
C GLN A 521 75.61 -30.25 2.98
N PRO A 522 76.35 -30.77 1.98
CA PRO A 522 76.03 -30.76 0.54
C PRO A 522 74.82 -31.67 0.23
N ASN A 523 74.06 -31.32 -0.81
CA ASN A 523 72.81 -32.01 -1.18
C ASN A 523 73.03 -33.53 -1.35
N PRO A 524 72.44 -34.37 -0.47
CA PRO A 524 72.56 -35.82 -0.52
C PRO A 524 71.62 -36.48 -1.55
N CYS A 525 70.71 -35.73 -2.18
CA CYS A 525 69.76 -36.22 -3.17
C CYS A 525 70.35 -36.13 -4.58
N ASP A 526 70.85 -37.25 -5.09
CA ASP A 526 71.54 -37.34 -6.39
C ASP A 526 70.84 -38.28 -7.40
N GLU A 527 69.64 -38.75 -7.07
CA GLU A 527 68.84 -39.62 -7.93
C GLU A 527 68.23 -38.84 -9.12
N PRO A 528 68.12 -39.44 -10.32
CA PRO A 528 67.58 -38.78 -11.51
C PRO A 528 66.16 -38.24 -11.27
N HIS A 529 65.96 -36.95 -11.55
CA HIS A 529 64.67 -36.26 -11.37
C HIS A 529 64.17 -36.21 -9.92
N LYS A 530 65.03 -36.47 -8.93
CA LYS A 530 64.73 -36.46 -7.49
C LYS A 530 65.86 -35.78 -6.71
N THR A 531 66.25 -34.59 -7.17
CA THR A 531 67.41 -33.84 -6.70
C THR A 531 67.05 -32.78 -5.65
N VAL A 532 65.77 -32.63 -5.31
CA VAL A 532 65.31 -31.67 -4.31
C VAL A 532 65.42 -32.28 -2.91
N CYS A 533 66.37 -31.79 -2.09
CA CYS A 533 66.49 -32.21 -0.70
C CYS A 533 65.65 -31.32 0.22
N ARG A 534 64.83 -31.95 1.06
CA ARG A 534 64.14 -31.30 2.18
C ARG A 534 64.73 -31.76 3.51
N PRO A 535 65.18 -30.84 4.38
CA PRO A 535 65.69 -31.20 5.69
C PRO A 535 64.56 -31.64 6.63
N VAL A 536 64.79 -32.72 7.39
CA VAL A 536 63.96 -33.20 8.50
C VAL A 536 64.77 -33.06 9.78
N LEU A 537 64.49 -32.01 10.53
CA LEU A 537 65.26 -31.63 11.72
C LEU A 537 65.09 -32.66 12.85
N PRO A 538 66.10 -32.87 13.72
CA PRO A 538 67.35 -32.11 13.79
C PRO A 538 68.52 -32.65 12.93
N ALA A 539 68.41 -33.81 12.27
CA ALA A 539 69.55 -34.44 11.59
C ALA A 539 69.21 -35.41 10.43
N SER A 540 68.03 -35.31 9.82
CA SER A 540 67.56 -36.20 8.74
C SER A 540 67.13 -35.40 7.51
N PHE A 541 66.82 -36.05 6.39
CA PHE A 541 66.39 -35.39 5.15
C PHE A 541 65.49 -36.33 4.32
N THR A 542 64.70 -35.76 3.42
CA THR A 542 63.90 -36.48 2.42
C THR A 542 64.19 -35.92 1.03
N CYS A 543 64.25 -36.79 0.02
CA CYS A 543 64.44 -36.39 -1.38
C CYS A 543 63.10 -36.38 -2.12
N GLU A 544 62.81 -35.28 -2.81
CA GLU A 544 61.59 -35.05 -3.58
C GLU A 544 61.89 -34.96 -5.08
N CYS A 545 60.86 -35.20 -5.90
CA CYS A 545 60.96 -35.09 -7.35
C CYS A 545 61.24 -33.64 -7.78
N ASP A 546 62.03 -33.48 -8.83
CA ASP A 546 62.35 -32.19 -9.44
C ASP A 546 61.07 -31.52 -9.99
N PRO A 547 60.98 -30.18 -10.00
CA PRO A 547 59.86 -29.47 -10.61
C PRO A 547 59.56 -29.96 -12.04
N GLY A 548 58.30 -30.31 -12.29
CA GLY A 548 57.86 -30.94 -13.54
C GLY A 548 57.88 -32.48 -13.53
N TYR A 549 58.17 -33.10 -12.39
CA TYR A 549 58.12 -34.56 -12.19
C TYR A 549 57.31 -34.92 -10.94
N ILE A 550 56.56 -36.02 -11.00
CA ILE A 550 55.79 -36.61 -9.89
C ILE A 550 56.33 -38.01 -9.54
N PRO A 551 56.11 -38.53 -8.32
CA PRO A 551 56.47 -39.91 -8.00
C PRO A 551 55.79 -40.90 -8.96
N ASP A 552 56.56 -41.83 -9.52
CA ASP A 552 56.03 -42.86 -10.40
C ASP A 552 55.14 -43.82 -9.56
N PRO A 553 53.83 -43.92 -9.85
CA PRO A 553 52.91 -44.77 -9.08
C PRO A 553 53.24 -46.27 -9.19
N ASP A 554 53.94 -46.70 -10.24
CA ASP A 554 54.40 -48.07 -10.42
C ASP A 554 55.79 -48.32 -9.80
N GLN A 555 56.58 -47.26 -9.58
CA GLN A 555 57.88 -47.28 -8.91
C GLN A 555 58.05 -46.09 -7.95
N PRO A 556 57.56 -46.18 -6.70
CA PRO A 556 57.46 -45.06 -5.75
C PRO A 556 58.78 -44.35 -5.40
N GLU A 557 59.91 -45.00 -5.68
CA GLU A 557 61.24 -44.45 -5.45
C GLU A 557 61.76 -43.58 -6.61
N SER A 558 61.10 -43.62 -7.78
CA SER A 558 61.46 -42.85 -8.98
C SER A 558 60.46 -41.74 -9.30
N CYS A 559 60.88 -40.80 -10.16
CA CYS A 559 60.09 -39.65 -10.58
C CYS A 559 59.84 -39.68 -12.10
N MET A 560 58.60 -39.44 -12.52
CA MET A 560 58.17 -39.37 -13.92
C MET A 560 57.71 -37.95 -14.28
N VAL A 561 57.81 -37.54 -15.54
CA VAL A 561 57.36 -36.20 -16.00
C VAL A 561 55.87 -36.02 -15.67
N ASN A 562 55.52 -34.88 -15.05
CA ASN A 562 54.12 -34.49 -14.83
C ASN A 562 53.46 -34.27 -16.21
N PRO A 563 52.45 -35.08 -16.58
CA PRO A 563 51.91 -35.06 -17.93
C PRO A 563 51.03 -33.84 -18.28
N ASN A 564 50.62 -33.00 -17.32
CA ASN A 564 49.73 -31.85 -17.54
C ASN A 564 50.30 -30.51 -17.01
N PRO A 565 50.17 -29.37 -17.73
CA PRO A 565 50.38 -28.02 -17.21
C PRO A 565 49.29 -27.58 -16.18
N THR A 566 49.61 -26.61 -15.33
CA THR A 566 48.73 -26.10 -14.25
C THR A 566 47.44 -25.46 -14.77
N GLY A 567 46.30 -25.82 -14.18
CA GLY A 567 44.97 -25.29 -14.52
C GLY A 567 44.24 -26.04 -15.63
N GLU A 568 44.81 -27.12 -16.16
CA GLU A 568 44.25 -27.90 -17.27
C GLU A 568 43.24 -28.95 -16.82
N SER A 569 43.21 -29.32 -15.54
CA SER A 569 42.29 -30.35 -15.06
C SER A 569 42.01 -30.20 -13.57
N CYS A 570 40.97 -30.88 -13.10
CA CYS A 570 40.64 -30.97 -11.68
C CYS A 570 41.73 -31.57 -10.78
N ALA A 571 42.75 -32.22 -11.36
CA ALA A 571 43.90 -32.72 -10.62
C ALA A 571 44.93 -31.62 -10.30
N ASP A 572 44.86 -30.49 -10.99
CA ASP A 572 45.78 -29.37 -10.84
C ASP A 572 45.05 -28.01 -11.07
N PRO A 573 44.01 -27.69 -10.29
CA PRO A 573 43.30 -26.42 -10.44
C PRO A 573 44.14 -25.26 -9.90
N ILE A 574 44.02 -24.09 -10.53
CA ILE A 574 44.75 -22.89 -10.09
C ILE A 574 44.02 -22.28 -8.88
N PRO A 575 44.67 -22.09 -7.73
CA PRO A 575 44.02 -21.48 -6.57
C PRO A 575 43.72 -19.99 -6.82
N LEU A 576 42.50 -19.54 -6.50
CA LEU A 576 42.19 -18.13 -6.31
C LEU A 576 42.61 -17.73 -4.90
N SER A 577 43.52 -16.78 -4.79
CA SER A 577 44.10 -16.34 -3.51
C SER A 577 43.49 -15.01 -3.06
N GLY A 578 42.75 -15.02 -1.95
CA GLY A 578 42.12 -13.83 -1.36
C GLY A 578 40.60 -13.79 -1.60
N SER A 579 39.94 -12.81 -0.98
CA SER A 579 38.51 -12.57 -1.15
C SER A 579 38.20 -11.80 -2.44
N THR A 580 39.06 -10.85 -2.83
CA THR A 580 38.90 -10.08 -4.07
C THR A 580 40.17 -10.17 -4.91
N GLY A 581 40.04 -10.21 -6.24
CA GLY A 581 41.22 -10.16 -7.10
C GLY A 581 40.92 -10.05 -8.58
N VAL A 582 41.99 -9.78 -9.32
CA VAL A 582 41.98 -9.73 -10.78
C VAL A 582 43.04 -10.69 -11.31
N ILE A 583 42.60 -11.64 -12.12
CA ILE A 583 43.46 -12.63 -12.77
C ILE A 583 43.53 -12.33 -14.25
N GLN A 584 44.75 -12.23 -14.76
CA GLN A 584 45.04 -12.16 -16.18
C GLN A 584 45.52 -13.55 -16.62
N GLY A 585 44.79 -14.19 -17.51
CA GLY A 585 45.05 -15.56 -17.96
C GLY A 585 44.99 -15.71 -19.48
N THR A 586 45.27 -16.91 -19.97
CA THR A 586 45.06 -17.27 -21.38
C THR A 586 44.68 -18.73 -21.50
N LEU A 587 43.78 -19.02 -22.45
CA LEU A 587 43.41 -20.38 -22.85
C LEU A 587 44.34 -20.93 -23.94
N ALA A 588 45.37 -20.17 -24.34
CA ALA A 588 46.33 -20.59 -25.36
C ALA A 588 47.13 -21.81 -24.91
N GLY A 589 46.98 -22.91 -25.65
CA GLY A 589 47.66 -24.17 -25.36
C GLY A 589 46.95 -25.03 -24.32
N ALA A 590 45.77 -24.61 -23.85
CA ALA A 590 44.94 -25.43 -22.98
C ALA A 590 44.19 -26.53 -23.76
N GLN A 591 43.89 -27.63 -23.07
CA GLN A 591 43.03 -28.70 -23.57
C GLN A 591 41.55 -28.34 -23.37
N ASN A 592 40.65 -29.08 -24.00
CA ASN A 592 39.20 -28.99 -23.72
C ASN A 592 38.84 -30.22 -22.89
N ASN A 593 38.62 -30.02 -21.59
CA ASN A 593 38.48 -31.10 -20.62
C ASN A 593 37.08 -31.18 -20.00
N SER A 594 36.26 -30.15 -20.14
CA SER A 594 34.88 -30.06 -19.68
C SER A 594 34.08 -29.06 -20.51
N GLU A 595 32.77 -29.12 -20.39
CA GLU A 595 31.84 -28.20 -21.04
C GLU A 595 30.75 -27.83 -20.03
N GLY A 596 30.34 -26.55 -19.99
CA GLY A 596 29.30 -26.04 -19.10
C GLY A 596 27.89 -26.20 -19.70
N SER A 597 26.83 -26.08 -18.90
CA SER A 597 25.45 -26.18 -19.42
C SER A 597 25.07 -25.06 -20.40
N CYS A 598 25.79 -23.94 -20.36
CA CYS A 598 25.59 -22.78 -21.22
C CYS A 598 26.54 -22.73 -22.44
N GLY A 599 27.39 -23.74 -22.66
CA GLY A 599 28.32 -23.83 -23.79
C GLY A 599 29.80 -23.90 -23.37
N GLY A 600 30.71 -23.59 -24.30
CA GLY A 600 32.16 -23.73 -24.12
C GLY A 600 32.69 -25.08 -24.60
N SER A 601 32.75 -25.28 -25.91
CA SER A 601 33.27 -26.54 -26.50
C SER A 601 34.76 -26.44 -26.90
N GLY A 602 35.51 -25.48 -26.36
CA GLY A 602 36.89 -25.17 -26.71
C GLY A 602 37.86 -25.34 -25.54
N PRO A 603 39.09 -24.83 -25.64
CA PRO A 603 40.06 -24.93 -24.55
C PRO A 603 39.56 -24.31 -23.25
N ASP A 604 39.81 -24.98 -22.12
CA ASP A 604 39.31 -24.62 -20.80
C ASP A 604 40.42 -24.50 -19.74
N ARG A 605 40.15 -23.72 -18.70
CA ARG A 605 40.98 -23.64 -17.49
C ARG A 605 40.13 -23.67 -16.25
N VAL A 606 40.62 -24.40 -15.25
CA VAL A 606 39.96 -24.53 -13.96
C VAL A 606 40.73 -23.84 -12.84
N TYR A 607 39.99 -23.03 -12.10
CA TYR A 607 40.42 -22.39 -10.86
C TYR A 607 39.65 -22.96 -9.68
N ALA A 608 40.20 -22.86 -8.48
CA ALA A 608 39.55 -23.31 -7.26
C ALA A 608 39.68 -22.30 -6.13
N PHE A 609 38.64 -22.19 -5.31
CA PHE A 609 38.69 -21.46 -4.05
C PHE A 609 37.91 -22.21 -2.98
N ASN A 610 38.18 -21.91 -1.72
CA ASN A 610 37.51 -22.54 -0.60
C ASN A 610 36.66 -21.52 0.15
N ALA A 611 35.33 -21.66 0.07
CA ALA A 611 34.39 -20.90 0.87
C ALA A 611 34.31 -21.55 2.27
N LEU A 612 34.83 -20.87 3.29
CA LEU A 612 34.83 -21.40 4.67
C LEU A 612 33.46 -21.31 5.34
N VAL A 613 32.66 -20.34 4.91
CA VAL A 613 31.27 -20.11 5.32
C VAL A 613 30.43 -19.93 4.05
N ARG A 614 29.14 -19.65 4.21
CA ARG A 614 28.30 -19.24 3.08
C ARG A 614 28.93 -17.98 2.47
N THR A 615 29.05 -17.88 1.15
CA THR A 615 29.82 -16.82 0.48
C THR A 615 29.10 -16.32 -0.75
N ARG A 616 28.93 -14.99 -0.87
CA ARG A 616 28.49 -14.32 -2.10
C ARG A 616 29.67 -14.20 -3.05
N ALA A 617 29.60 -14.86 -4.19
CA ALA A 617 30.64 -14.88 -5.21
C ALA A 617 30.18 -14.08 -6.44
N SER A 618 30.86 -12.97 -6.71
CA SER A 618 30.73 -12.18 -7.93
C SER A 618 31.94 -12.44 -8.82
N LEU A 619 31.71 -13.01 -10.00
CA LEU A 619 32.74 -13.40 -10.96
C LEU A 619 32.45 -12.70 -12.29
N VAL A 620 33.40 -11.91 -12.78
CA VAL A 620 33.27 -11.15 -14.03
C VAL A 620 34.43 -11.48 -14.95
N LEU A 621 34.13 -12.14 -16.06
CA LEU A 621 35.08 -12.58 -17.06
C LEU A 621 34.97 -11.71 -18.31
N SER A 622 36.10 -11.12 -18.72
CA SER A 622 36.19 -10.21 -19.86
C SER A 622 37.16 -10.75 -20.93
N SER A 623 36.63 -11.31 -22.04
CA SER A 623 37.35 -11.57 -23.32
C SER A 623 36.60 -12.50 -24.29
N GLY A 624 36.60 -12.22 -25.61
CA GLY A 624 36.58 -13.26 -26.66
C GLY A 624 35.42 -14.29 -26.73
N SER A 625 34.18 -13.90 -26.43
CA SER A 625 32.99 -14.80 -26.35
C SER A 625 33.23 -16.01 -25.43
N PRO A 626 33.45 -15.78 -24.12
CA PRO A 626 33.83 -16.84 -23.20
C PRO A 626 32.61 -17.45 -22.50
N ALA A 627 32.70 -18.73 -22.15
CA ALA A 627 31.80 -19.36 -21.19
C ALA A 627 32.45 -19.38 -19.80
N LEU A 628 31.70 -18.97 -18.79
CA LEU A 628 32.08 -18.99 -17.39
C LEU A 628 31.09 -19.86 -16.63
N TYR A 629 31.56 -20.88 -15.92
CA TYR A 629 30.71 -21.72 -15.08
C TYR A 629 31.36 -22.12 -13.78
N LEU A 630 30.52 -22.41 -12.79
CA LEU A 630 30.92 -22.72 -11.41
C LEU A 630 30.39 -24.09 -11.00
N ARG A 631 31.23 -24.89 -10.32
CA ARG A 631 30.86 -26.22 -9.81
C ARG A 631 31.32 -26.42 -8.37
N SER A 632 30.51 -27.11 -7.57
CA SER A 632 30.88 -27.58 -6.22
C SER A 632 31.69 -28.89 -6.23
N VAL A 633 31.65 -29.65 -7.33
CA VAL A 633 32.51 -30.82 -7.56
C VAL A 633 33.12 -30.74 -8.97
N CYS A 634 34.40 -30.40 -9.03
CA CYS A 634 35.10 -30.05 -10.29
C CYS A 634 34.78 -30.94 -11.50
N ALA A 635 34.88 -32.27 -11.34
CA ALA A 635 34.74 -33.23 -12.44
C ALA A 635 33.29 -33.70 -12.71
N GLN A 636 32.29 -33.17 -11.99
CA GLN A 636 30.90 -33.60 -12.08
C GLN A 636 30.03 -32.49 -12.67
N ALA A 637 29.61 -32.66 -13.93
CA ALA A 637 28.77 -31.68 -14.62
C ALA A 637 27.44 -31.37 -13.91
N GLY A 638 26.82 -32.36 -13.25
CA GLY A 638 25.58 -32.16 -12.48
C GLY A 638 25.74 -31.41 -11.16
N SER A 639 26.95 -30.93 -10.82
CA SER A 639 27.23 -30.10 -9.64
C SER A 639 27.40 -28.61 -9.99
N GLU A 640 26.98 -28.24 -11.20
CA GLU A 640 27.04 -26.87 -11.70
C GLU A 640 26.04 -25.97 -10.96
N GLU A 641 26.56 -24.89 -10.39
CA GLU A 641 25.82 -23.95 -9.54
C GLU A 641 25.43 -22.69 -10.31
N GLY A 642 26.23 -22.31 -11.32
CA GLY A 642 25.95 -21.17 -12.19
C GLY A 642 26.72 -21.27 -13.50
N CYS A 643 26.12 -20.79 -14.59
CA CYS A 643 26.73 -20.75 -15.92
C CYS A 643 26.30 -19.48 -16.67
N ASN A 644 27.25 -18.79 -17.28
CA ASN A 644 27.00 -17.66 -18.16
C ASN A 644 27.95 -17.68 -19.36
N ALA A 645 27.38 -17.67 -20.56
CA ALA A 645 28.11 -17.65 -21.84
C ALA A 645 27.42 -16.67 -22.80
N PRO A 646 27.73 -15.36 -22.73
CA PRO A 646 27.10 -14.38 -23.59
C PRO A 646 27.67 -14.43 -25.00
N TRP A 647 26.80 -14.23 -26.01
CA TRP A 647 27.20 -14.13 -27.42
C TRP A 647 28.18 -12.96 -27.68
N TYR A 648 27.99 -11.85 -26.95
CA TYR A 648 28.86 -10.66 -26.94
C TYR A 648 28.86 -10.04 -25.53
N GLY A 649 30.01 -9.58 -25.03
CA GLY A 649 30.14 -8.93 -23.73
C GLY A 649 30.94 -9.75 -22.70
N ASN A 650 30.82 -9.38 -21.42
CA ASN A 650 31.48 -10.06 -20.31
C ASN A 650 30.56 -11.16 -19.76
N ALA A 651 31.11 -12.34 -19.48
CA ALA A 651 30.38 -13.36 -18.74
C ALA A 651 30.41 -13.02 -17.25
N GLN A 652 29.25 -13.04 -16.59
CA GLN A 652 29.12 -12.66 -15.18
C GLN A 652 28.31 -13.70 -14.41
N LEU A 653 28.82 -14.11 -13.25
CA LEU A 653 28.10 -14.94 -12.29
C LEU A 653 28.03 -14.20 -10.97
N LEU A 654 26.82 -14.16 -10.39
CA LEU A 654 26.59 -13.69 -9.05
C LEU A 654 25.82 -14.77 -8.30
N GLU A 655 26.53 -15.51 -7.45
CA GLU A 655 25.99 -16.71 -6.79
C GLU A 655 26.19 -16.63 -5.28
N ILE A 656 25.28 -17.24 -4.52
CA ILE A 656 25.44 -17.45 -3.08
C ILE A 656 25.80 -18.91 -2.85
N LEU A 657 27.02 -19.16 -2.41
CA LEU A 657 27.61 -20.48 -2.36
C LEU A 657 27.62 -21.04 -0.93
N PRO A 658 27.35 -22.34 -0.74
CA PRO A 658 27.54 -22.99 0.54
C PRO A 658 29.03 -23.09 0.91
N PRO A 659 29.37 -23.33 2.19
CA PRO A 659 30.74 -23.65 2.59
C PRO A 659 31.26 -24.88 1.84
N GLY A 660 32.46 -24.79 1.27
CA GLY A 660 33.07 -25.85 0.49
C GLY A 660 34.08 -25.34 -0.53
N VAL A 661 34.73 -26.30 -1.20
CA VAL A 661 35.63 -25.99 -2.32
C VAL A 661 34.80 -25.85 -3.58
N HIS A 662 34.99 -24.73 -4.28
CA HIS A 662 34.29 -24.37 -5.49
C HIS A 662 35.26 -24.20 -6.65
N TYR A 663 34.82 -24.55 -7.84
CA TYR A 663 35.64 -24.61 -9.04
C TYR A 663 35.08 -23.70 -10.12
N VAL A 664 35.87 -22.71 -10.53
CA VAL A 664 35.53 -21.77 -11.59
C VAL A 664 36.17 -22.27 -12.88
N TRP A 665 35.35 -22.54 -13.87
CA TRP A 665 35.77 -22.90 -15.21
C TRP A 665 35.65 -21.72 -16.15
N ILE A 666 36.75 -21.43 -16.83
CA ILE A 666 36.84 -20.46 -17.90
C ILE A 666 37.05 -21.22 -19.18
N ASP A 667 36.12 -21.04 -20.11
CA ASP A 667 36.01 -21.86 -21.29
C ASP A 667 35.79 -20.96 -22.52
N SER A 668 36.20 -21.44 -23.68
CA SER A 668 36.10 -20.71 -24.94
C SER A 668 35.29 -21.53 -25.93
N GLU A 669 34.60 -20.86 -26.84
CA GLU A 669 33.85 -21.59 -27.86
C GLU A 669 34.78 -22.12 -28.98
N TYR A 670 35.84 -21.37 -29.34
CA TYR A 670 36.67 -21.69 -30.52
C TYR A 670 38.20 -21.41 -30.39
N SER A 671 38.66 -20.59 -29.44
CA SER A 671 40.04 -20.06 -29.43
C SER A 671 40.66 -19.93 -28.05
N GLY A 672 41.97 -20.16 -27.96
CA GLY A 672 42.77 -20.01 -26.74
C GLY A 672 43.13 -18.55 -26.42
N ASP A 673 42.14 -17.66 -26.32
CA ASP A 673 42.39 -16.23 -26.17
C ASP A 673 42.84 -15.85 -24.74
N ALA A 674 43.37 -14.63 -24.59
CA ALA A 674 43.68 -14.07 -23.28
C ALA A 674 42.41 -13.55 -22.60
N PHE A 675 42.30 -13.70 -21.28
CA PHE A 675 41.14 -13.31 -20.49
C PHE A 675 41.51 -12.55 -19.21
N THR A 676 40.57 -11.75 -18.73
CA THR A 676 40.60 -11.17 -17.39
C THR A 676 39.44 -11.70 -16.55
N LEU A 677 39.72 -12.37 -15.44
CA LEU A 677 38.72 -12.73 -14.42
C LEU A 677 38.85 -11.76 -13.24
N ASN A 678 37.81 -10.99 -12.97
CA ASN A 678 37.66 -10.25 -11.72
C ASN A 678 36.76 -11.08 -10.80
N TYR A 679 37.18 -11.28 -9.56
CA TYR A 679 36.38 -11.99 -8.57
C TYR A 679 36.27 -11.18 -7.28
N ASP A 680 35.11 -11.28 -6.65
CA ASP A 680 34.77 -10.71 -5.35
C ASP A 680 33.95 -11.74 -4.57
N LEU A 681 34.60 -12.33 -3.56
CA LEU A 681 34.11 -13.40 -2.71
C LEU A 681 33.91 -12.81 -1.32
N ARG A 682 32.65 -12.56 -0.96
CA ARG A 682 32.27 -11.97 0.32
C ARG A 682 31.68 -13.06 1.20
N PRO A 683 32.36 -13.45 2.29
CA PRO A 683 31.77 -14.33 3.30
C PRO A 683 30.49 -13.71 3.87
N ASP A 684 29.52 -14.54 4.26
CA ASP A 684 28.30 -14.09 4.92
C ASP A 684 28.68 -13.39 6.22
N PRO A 685 28.43 -12.07 6.36
CA PRO A 685 28.77 -11.36 7.58
C PRO A 685 27.94 -11.84 8.78
N CYS A 686 26.88 -12.60 8.53
CA CYS A 686 26.04 -13.25 9.53
C CYS A 686 26.32 -14.75 9.68
N ALA A 687 27.42 -15.28 9.12
CA ALA A 687 27.76 -16.71 9.23
C ALA A 687 27.91 -17.21 10.67
N ASP A 688 28.35 -16.33 11.58
CA ASP A 688 28.43 -16.58 13.01
C ASP A 688 27.59 -15.52 13.74
N GLU A 689 26.28 -15.75 13.76
CA GLU A 689 25.28 -14.82 14.30
C GLU A 689 25.59 -14.39 15.74
N GLU A 690 26.11 -15.28 16.59
CA GLU A 690 26.44 -14.97 17.99
C GLU A 690 27.61 -13.99 18.10
N SER A 691 28.53 -14.03 17.14
CA SER A 691 29.64 -13.08 17.05
C SER A 691 29.23 -11.74 16.41
N ALA A 692 28.30 -11.77 15.45
CA ALA A 692 27.85 -10.59 14.72
C ALA A 692 26.82 -9.78 15.54
N CYS A 693 25.81 -10.47 16.08
CA CYS A 693 24.72 -9.90 16.87
C CYS A 693 24.53 -10.74 18.14
N PRO A 694 25.31 -10.49 19.21
CA PRO A 694 25.20 -11.26 20.43
C PRO A 694 23.83 -11.09 21.10
N GLY A 695 23.20 -12.20 21.48
CA GLY A 695 21.91 -12.22 22.19
C GLY A 695 20.70 -12.46 21.30
N VAL A 696 19.63 -11.70 21.54
CA VAL A 696 18.32 -11.83 20.84
C VAL A 696 18.26 -11.21 19.43
N PRO A 697 18.98 -10.11 19.11
CA PRO A 697 18.96 -9.56 17.74
C PRO A 697 19.46 -10.58 16.71
N THR A 698 18.74 -10.73 15.61
CA THR A 698 19.16 -11.53 14.46
C THR A 698 20.02 -10.70 13.50
N CYS A 699 21.10 -11.29 13.01
CA CYS A 699 21.96 -10.65 12.05
C CYS A 699 21.30 -10.65 10.66
N GLN A 700 21.22 -9.48 10.03
CA GLN A 700 20.77 -9.33 8.65
C GLN A 700 21.91 -8.71 7.82
N ALA A 701 22.45 -9.49 6.90
CA ALA A 701 23.47 -9.01 5.97
C ALA A 701 22.87 -7.97 5.00
N ASN A 702 23.63 -6.92 4.69
CA ASN A 702 23.29 -6.00 3.61
C ASN A 702 23.22 -6.76 2.28
N ALA A 703 22.46 -6.28 1.29
CA ALA A 703 22.26 -6.98 0.01
C ALA A 703 23.57 -7.38 -0.72
N ASP A 704 24.64 -6.60 -0.54
CA ASP A 704 25.94 -6.83 -1.15
C ASP A 704 26.97 -7.52 -0.21
N TRP A 705 26.57 -7.86 1.02
CA TRP A 705 27.37 -8.53 2.04
C TRP A 705 28.62 -7.75 2.49
N THR A 706 28.65 -6.42 2.35
CA THR A 706 29.73 -5.56 2.90
C THR A 706 29.63 -5.32 4.39
N GLY A 707 28.46 -5.59 4.97
CA GLY A 707 28.16 -5.38 6.36
C GLY A 707 26.85 -6.05 6.75
N PHE A 708 26.43 -5.82 7.98
CA PHE A 708 25.22 -6.38 8.53
C PHE A 708 24.57 -5.38 9.49
N ALA A 709 23.27 -5.53 9.70
CA ALA A 709 22.51 -4.88 10.74
C ALA A 709 22.00 -5.93 11.73
N CYS A 710 22.04 -5.62 13.02
CA CYS A 710 21.36 -6.42 14.04
C CYS A 710 19.91 -5.97 14.11
N VAL A 711 19.01 -6.83 13.65
CA VAL A 711 17.56 -6.56 13.58
C VAL A 711 16.87 -7.43 14.60
N CYS A 712 15.95 -6.85 15.37
CA CYS A 712 15.19 -7.64 16.31
C CYS A 712 14.26 -8.61 15.57
N PRO A 713 14.21 -9.89 15.99
CA PRO A 713 13.27 -10.85 15.40
C PRO A 713 11.83 -10.39 15.62
N ALA A 714 10.90 -10.90 14.79
CA ALA A 714 9.48 -10.59 14.93
C ALA A 714 8.99 -10.84 16.37
N GLY A 715 8.23 -9.89 16.90
CA GLY A 715 7.79 -9.88 18.30
C GLY A 715 8.80 -9.29 19.28
N TYR A 716 9.88 -8.66 18.80
CA TYR A 716 10.86 -7.96 19.62
C TYR A 716 11.19 -6.58 19.04
N LEU A 717 11.48 -5.62 19.91
CA LEU A 717 11.84 -4.24 19.55
C LEU A 717 13.22 -3.85 20.07
N PRO A 718 13.97 -3.02 19.34
CA PRO A 718 15.28 -2.56 19.76
C PRO A 718 15.15 -1.58 20.93
N HIS A 719 15.84 -1.85 22.04
CA HIS A 719 15.91 -0.97 23.20
C HIS A 719 17.31 -1.04 23.83
N ASN A 720 18.01 0.10 23.89
CA ASN A 720 19.35 0.22 24.47
C ASN A 720 20.40 -0.77 23.93
N GLY A 721 20.31 -1.13 22.64
CA GLY A 721 21.24 -2.06 21.99
C GLY A 721 20.92 -3.55 22.19
N GLU A 722 19.80 -3.88 22.84
CA GLU A 722 19.27 -5.23 22.96
C GLU A 722 17.88 -5.32 22.33
N CYS A 723 17.39 -6.55 22.10
CA CYS A 723 16.01 -6.79 21.70
C CYS A 723 15.18 -7.19 22.91
N VAL A 724 14.14 -6.40 23.19
CA VAL A 724 13.17 -6.67 24.25
C VAL A 724 11.86 -7.14 23.63
N ASP A 725 11.12 -8.00 24.34
CA ASP A 725 9.79 -8.45 23.88
C ASP A 725 8.97 -7.24 23.45
N ASP A 726 8.39 -7.30 22.26
CA ASP A 726 7.41 -6.33 21.80
C ASP A 726 6.15 -6.49 22.64
N PRO A 727 5.84 -5.55 23.54
CA PRO A 727 4.65 -5.64 24.37
C PRO A 727 3.34 -5.52 23.56
N CYS A 728 3.45 -5.19 22.26
CA CYS A 728 2.38 -5.15 21.29
C CYS A 728 2.27 -6.42 20.41
N ASP A 729 3.07 -7.46 20.65
CA ASP A 729 2.95 -8.75 19.95
C ASP A 729 2.65 -9.92 20.92
N PRO A 730 1.46 -10.55 20.86
CA PRO A 730 0.34 -10.23 19.97
C PRO A 730 -0.34 -8.93 20.41
N ASN A 731 -0.94 -8.21 19.45
CA ASN A 731 -1.61 -6.95 19.73
C ASN A 731 -2.74 -7.13 20.76
N LEU A 732 -2.51 -6.63 21.98
CA LEU A 732 -3.43 -6.72 23.11
C LEU A 732 -4.54 -5.65 23.06
N CYS A 733 -4.45 -4.70 22.13
CA CYS A 733 -5.42 -3.63 21.95
C CYS A 733 -6.57 -4.13 21.07
N THR A 734 -7.67 -4.52 21.72
CA THR A 734 -8.85 -5.09 21.04
C THR A 734 -10.12 -4.25 21.19
N GLU A 735 -10.01 -3.11 21.85
CA GLU A 735 -11.17 -2.24 22.09
C GLU A 735 -11.61 -1.57 20.77
N PRO A 736 -12.92 -1.34 20.55
CA PRO A 736 -13.41 -0.73 19.32
C PRO A 736 -12.72 0.59 19.01
N HIS A 737 -12.16 0.71 17.80
CA HIS A 737 -11.42 1.88 17.32
C HIS A 737 -10.18 2.24 18.14
N LYS A 738 -9.69 1.32 18.97
CA LYS A 738 -8.52 1.47 19.83
C LYS A 738 -7.66 0.22 19.78
N THR A 739 -7.32 -0.19 18.56
CA THR A 739 -6.52 -1.37 18.24
C THR A 739 -5.07 -1.02 17.93
N ARG A 740 -4.70 0.26 17.87
CA ARG A 740 -3.30 0.67 17.70
C ARG A 740 -2.54 0.49 19.00
N CYS A 741 -1.66 -0.51 19.06
CA CYS A 741 -0.75 -0.70 20.19
C CYS A 741 0.53 0.09 19.98
N VAL A 742 0.91 0.91 20.95
CA VAL A 742 2.18 1.63 20.95
C VAL A 742 3.06 1.08 22.07
N PRO A 743 4.23 0.53 21.73
CA PRO A 743 5.14 -0.06 22.72
C PRO A 743 5.82 1.03 23.55
N LEU A 744 5.76 0.90 24.86
CA LEU A 744 6.45 1.70 25.87
C LEU A 744 7.58 0.86 26.47
N LEU A 745 8.76 0.93 25.85
CA LEU A 745 9.89 0.08 26.21
C LEU A 745 10.57 0.53 27.52
N PRO A 746 10.99 -0.42 28.38
CA PRO A 746 10.91 -1.87 28.21
C PRO A 746 9.61 -2.49 28.77
N GLY A 747 8.89 -3.25 27.92
CA GLY A 747 7.87 -4.23 28.33
C GLY A 747 6.48 -3.69 28.73
N ASN A 748 6.18 -2.41 28.48
CA ASN A 748 4.85 -1.86 28.68
C ASN A 748 4.25 -1.40 27.34
N TYR A 749 2.94 -1.18 27.27
CA TYR A 749 2.30 -0.70 26.05
C TYR A 749 1.17 0.27 26.38
N GLU A 750 0.80 1.09 25.41
CA GLU A 750 -0.41 1.88 25.45
C GLU A 750 -1.28 1.58 24.24
N CYS A 751 -2.58 1.40 24.47
CA CYS A 751 -3.54 1.34 23.37
C CYS A 751 -3.93 2.76 23.01
N GLN A 752 -3.70 3.12 21.76
CA GLN A 752 -4.12 4.38 21.17
C GLN A 752 -5.32 4.16 20.26
N CYS A 753 -6.07 5.23 20.02
CA CYS A 753 -7.13 5.20 19.03
C CYS A 753 -6.53 4.93 17.64
N ASN A 754 -7.28 4.22 16.80
CA ASN A 754 -6.88 3.95 15.43
C ASN A 754 -6.75 5.26 14.67
N ALA A 755 -5.93 5.29 13.61
CA ALA A 755 -5.94 6.41 12.68
C ALA A 755 -7.38 6.69 12.23
N GLY A 756 -7.82 7.96 12.28
CA GLY A 756 -9.23 8.30 12.06
C GLY A 756 -10.06 8.52 13.34
N TYR A 757 -9.52 8.21 14.51
CA TYR A 757 -10.22 8.22 15.80
C TYR A 757 -9.38 8.90 16.88
N ILE A 758 -10.04 9.66 17.75
CA ILE A 758 -9.44 10.33 18.92
C ILE A 758 -10.08 9.82 20.21
N PRO A 759 -9.40 9.95 21.35
CA PRO A 759 -10.02 9.67 22.64
C PRO A 759 -11.29 10.50 22.81
N ASP A 760 -12.39 9.87 23.23
CA ASP A 760 -13.64 10.56 23.50
C ASP A 760 -13.41 11.61 24.60
N PRO A 761 -13.65 12.92 24.34
CA PRO A 761 -13.50 13.96 25.35
C PRO A 761 -14.36 13.70 26.60
N GLY A 762 -15.50 13.02 26.46
CA GLY A 762 -16.39 12.60 27.54
C GLY A 762 -16.01 11.28 28.20
N ASN A 763 -15.15 10.47 27.57
CA ASN A 763 -14.63 9.21 28.10
C ASN A 763 -13.28 8.85 27.46
N PRO A 764 -12.13 9.31 28.00
CA PRO A 764 -10.81 9.07 27.40
C PRO A 764 -10.40 7.60 27.22
N SER A 765 -11.14 6.66 27.83
CA SER A 765 -10.95 5.23 27.64
C SER A 765 -11.60 4.68 26.36
N ALA A 766 -12.59 5.38 25.80
CA ALA A 766 -13.22 5.10 24.51
C ALA A 766 -12.62 5.98 23.40
N CYS A 767 -12.73 5.52 22.16
CA CYS A 767 -12.35 6.28 20.98
C CYS A 767 -13.60 6.67 20.21
N ILE A 768 -13.70 7.95 19.88
CA ILE A 768 -14.72 8.46 18.95
C ILE A 768 -14.06 8.74 17.62
N MET A 769 -14.90 8.75 16.61
CA MET A 769 -14.54 9.25 15.29
C MET A 769 -13.91 10.63 15.45
N ASP A 770 -12.68 10.79 14.98
CA ASP A 770 -12.03 12.09 14.97
C ASP A 770 -12.74 12.94 13.92
N PRO A 771 -13.44 14.01 14.33
CA PRO A 771 -14.14 14.89 13.40
C PRO A 771 -13.16 15.60 12.44
N ASN A 772 -11.87 15.63 12.77
CA ASN A 772 -10.81 16.25 11.99
C ASN A 772 -9.93 15.22 11.25
N ALA A 773 -10.13 13.91 11.46
CA ALA A 773 -9.34 12.94 10.72
C ALA A 773 -9.91 12.72 9.33
N ASN A 774 -8.99 12.59 8.40
CA ASN A 774 -9.28 12.43 6.99
C ASN A 774 -9.94 11.08 6.73
N GLU A 775 -10.82 11.04 5.73
CA GLU A 775 -11.50 9.82 5.34
C GLU A 775 -10.56 8.91 4.54
N TRP A 776 -9.87 9.46 3.55
CA TRP A 776 -8.95 8.74 2.67
C TRP A 776 -7.56 9.36 2.64
N ALA A 777 -6.54 8.53 2.60
CA ALA A 777 -5.20 8.90 2.16
C ALA A 777 -4.79 8.01 0.98
N PHE A 778 -4.46 8.65 -0.13
CA PHE A 778 -4.07 8.04 -1.39
C PHE A 778 -2.60 8.38 -1.65
N PHE A 779 -1.76 7.36 -1.63
CA PHE A 779 -0.31 7.51 -1.71
C PHE A 779 0.24 6.84 -2.96
N VAL A 780 1.12 7.53 -3.67
CA VAL A 780 1.75 7.00 -4.89
C VAL A 780 3.26 6.91 -4.69
N PHE A 781 3.81 5.70 -4.82
CA PHE A 781 5.25 5.47 -4.93
C PHE A 781 5.60 5.59 -6.41
N LEU A 782 5.95 6.81 -6.81
CA LEU A 782 6.04 7.24 -8.20
C LEU A 782 7.50 7.26 -8.65
N ASN A 783 7.98 6.07 -9.04
CA ASN A 783 9.35 5.90 -9.51
C ASN A 783 9.42 6.21 -11.00
N ALA A 784 9.82 7.43 -11.35
CA ALA A 784 9.99 7.85 -12.73
C ALA A 784 11.46 8.10 -13.09
N ASP A 785 12.39 7.54 -12.31
CA ASP A 785 13.81 7.48 -12.66
C ASP A 785 14.08 6.34 -13.66
N ASN A 786 13.44 6.44 -14.82
CA ASN A 786 13.68 5.58 -15.98
C ASN A 786 13.02 6.18 -17.23
N ASN A 787 12.81 5.37 -18.26
CA ASN A 787 12.18 5.78 -19.52
C ASN A 787 10.68 6.15 -19.43
N LEU A 788 10.07 6.13 -18.24
CA LEU A 788 8.70 6.55 -17.98
C LEU A 788 8.58 7.96 -17.36
N GLU A 789 9.70 8.69 -17.14
CA GLU A 789 9.72 10.04 -16.52
C GLU A 789 8.61 10.98 -17.02
N ASP A 790 8.40 11.05 -18.34
CA ASP A 790 7.40 11.94 -18.93
C ASP A 790 5.97 11.59 -18.49
N TYR A 791 5.63 10.30 -18.38
CA TYR A 791 4.31 9.85 -17.93
C TYR A 791 4.09 10.11 -16.44
N GLY A 792 5.14 9.96 -15.61
CA GLY A 792 5.03 10.31 -14.19
C GLY A 792 4.65 11.77 -13.94
N TYR A 793 5.05 12.69 -14.82
CA TYR A 793 4.58 14.09 -14.78
C TYR A 793 3.15 14.26 -15.34
N GLU A 794 2.72 13.44 -16.29
CA GLU A 794 1.35 13.43 -16.80
C GLU A 794 0.39 12.97 -15.69
N ASP A 795 0.68 11.85 -15.03
CA ASP A 795 -0.08 11.33 -13.88
C ASP A 795 -0.10 12.30 -12.69
N LEU A 796 1.02 12.99 -12.44
CA LEU A 796 1.03 14.04 -11.44
C LEU A 796 0.09 15.19 -11.79
N ALA A 797 0.04 15.61 -13.06
CA ALA A 797 -0.89 16.64 -13.52
C ALA A 797 -2.36 16.17 -13.46
N GLU A 798 -2.61 14.87 -13.68
CA GLU A 798 -3.93 14.27 -13.50
C GLU A 798 -4.37 14.26 -12.03
N MET A 799 -3.47 13.86 -11.13
CA MET A 799 -3.72 13.94 -9.68
C MET A 799 -3.99 15.38 -9.22
N GLU A 800 -3.34 16.38 -9.83
CA GLU A 800 -3.58 17.81 -9.58
C GLU A 800 -4.98 18.28 -10.00
N VAL A 801 -5.67 17.59 -10.92
CA VAL A 801 -7.07 17.92 -11.27
C VAL A 801 -7.98 17.78 -10.06
N ALA A 802 -7.75 16.73 -9.27
CA ALA A 802 -8.47 16.43 -8.05
C ALA A 802 -7.88 17.21 -6.86
N GLY A 803 -6.58 17.02 -6.61
CA GLY A 803 -5.84 17.61 -5.50
C GLY A 803 -6.29 17.14 -4.12
N SER A 804 -5.45 17.34 -3.10
CA SER A 804 -5.84 17.01 -1.72
C SER A 804 -6.92 17.95 -1.18
N THR A 805 -7.75 17.40 -0.27
CA THR A 805 -8.80 18.10 0.48
C THR A 805 -8.71 17.75 1.97
N PRO A 806 -9.48 18.42 2.86
CA PRO A 806 -9.55 18.03 4.28
C PRO A 806 -10.12 16.63 4.56
N TYR A 807 -10.66 15.93 3.56
CA TYR A 807 -11.14 14.55 3.73
C TYR A 807 -10.33 13.53 2.94
N VAL A 808 -9.53 13.98 1.96
CA VAL A 808 -8.75 13.11 1.06
C VAL A 808 -7.36 13.69 0.90
N HIS A 809 -6.33 13.02 1.42
CA HIS A 809 -4.94 13.38 1.17
C HIS A 809 -4.40 12.63 -0.05
N ILE A 810 -3.67 13.33 -0.90
CA ILE A 810 -2.95 12.77 -2.04
C ILE A 810 -1.48 13.19 -1.89
N ALA A 811 -0.59 12.22 -1.69
CA ALA A 811 0.84 12.46 -1.54
C ALA A 811 1.65 11.40 -2.28
N ALA A 812 2.88 11.73 -2.65
CA ALA A 812 3.74 10.81 -3.37
C ALA A 812 5.20 10.92 -2.94
N LEU A 813 5.95 9.82 -3.08
CA LEU A 813 7.39 9.89 -3.27
C LEU A 813 7.63 9.87 -4.76
N PHE A 814 8.09 10.99 -5.30
CA PHE A 814 8.31 11.17 -6.72
C PHE A 814 9.82 11.25 -7.02
N ASP A 815 10.32 10.27 -7.76
CA ASP A 815 11.69 10.25 -8.28
C ASP A 815 11.74 10.41 -9.80
N THR A 816 12.80 11.03 -10.31
CA THR A 816 12.93 11.49 -11.70
C THR A 816 14.33 11.23 -12.21
N VAL A 817 14.48 10.94 -13.50
CA VAL A 817 15.79 10.63 -14.12
C VAL A 817 16.65 11.85 -14.45
N THR A 818 16.05 12.90 -15.02
CA THR A 818 16.83 14.05 -15.53
C THR A 818 16.24 15.39 -15.13
N ARG A 819 14.94 15.45 -14.89
CA ARG A 819 14.25 16.65 -14.44
C ARG A 819 14.51 16.87 -12.95
N ASP A 820 14.36 18.12 -12.52
CA ASP A 820 14.56 18.54 -11.13
C ASP A 820 15.88 18.10 -10.46
N GLY A 821 16.89 17.80 -11.29
CA GLY A 821 18.23 17.39 -10.86
C GLY A 821 18.38 15.91 -10.55
N GLY A 822 17.42 15.06 -10.94
CA GLY A 822 17.45 13.62 -10.65
C GLY A 822 17.22 13.35 -9.15
N ASN A 823 16.20 13.97 -8.56
CA ASN A 823 16.02 13.90 -7.11
C ASN A 823 14.64 13.36 -6.74
N ALA A 824 14.66 12.39 -5.84
CA ALA A 824 13.50 11.89 -5.12
C ALA A 824 12.97 12.94 -4.13
N ARG A 825 11.65 13.11 -4.11
CA ARG A 825 10.97 14.11 -3.28
C ARG A 825 9.69 13.55 -2.67
N TYR A 826 9.48 13.85 -1.38
CA TYR A 826 8.14 13.79 -0.83
C TYR A 826 7.35 15.00 -1.29
N ILE A 827 6.21 14.73 -1.94
CA ILE A 827 5.33 15.76 -2.47
C ILE A 827 3.91 15.60 -1.92
N TYR A 828 3.23 16.74 -1.81
CA TYR A 828 1.83 16.83 -1.44
C TYR A 828 1.05 17.47 -2.58
N VAL A 829 0.06 16.76 -3.13
CA VAL A 829 -0.67 17.21 -4.31
C VAL A 829 -1.82 18.12 -3.91
N ARG A 830 -1.95 19.29 -4.53
CA ARG A 830 -3.06 20.24 -4.34
C ARG A 830 -3.74 20.49 -5.69
N PRO A 831 -4.94 21.10 -5.69
CA PRO A 831 -5.60 21.45 -6.94
C PRO A 831 -4.71 22.35 -7.82
N GLY A 832 -4.32 21.83 -8.99
CA GLY A 832 -3.51 22.50 -10.01
C GLY A 832 -2.01 22.69 -9.71
N ALA A 833 -1.48 22.11 -8.63
CA ALA A 833 -0.04 22.14 -8.29
C ALA A 833 0.30 21.16 -7.15
N PHE A 834 1.56 20.72 -7.04
CA PHE A 834 2.07 20.06 -5.82
C PHE A 834 2.99 20.97 -4.98
N ASP A 835 3.14 20.64 -3.70
CA ASP A 835 4.20 21.15 -2.81
C ASP A 835 5.28 20.09 -2.63
N THR A 836 6.55 20.49 -2.76
CA THR A 836 7.66 19.65 -2.29
C THR A 836 7.80 19.82 -0.78
N LEU A 837 7.54 18.76 -0.03
CA LEU A 837 7.67 18.73 1.43
C LEU A 837 9.12 18.50 1.85
N GLN A 838 9.80 17.59 1.14
CA GLN A 838 11.17 17.21 1.41
C GLN A 838 11.85 16.79 0.11
N ASN A 839 13.09 17.24 -0.09
CA ASN A 839 13.97 16.75 -1.15
C ASN A 839 14.96 15.77 -0.50
N LEU A 840 15.00 14.54 -1.01
CA LEU A 840 15.80 13.43 -0.48
C LEU A 840 17.14 13.28 -1.23
N GLY A 841 17.33 13.99 -2.34
CA GLY A 841 18.39 13.71 -3.29
C GLY A 841 18.06 12.50 -4.16
N GLU A 842 19.09 11.94 -4.81
CA GLU A 842 19.03 10.66 -5.51
C GLU A 842 18.79 9.51 -4.51
N VAL A 843 17.77 8.68 -4.75
CA VAL A 843 17.40 7.57 -3.87
C VAL A 843 17.09 6.34 -4.72
N ASN A 844 17.70 5.20 -4.39
CA ASN A 844 17.38 3.95 -5.07
C ASN A 844 15.94 3.50 -4.78
N MET A 845 15.01 3.80 -5.70
CA MET A 845 13.59 3.46 -5.61
C MET A 845 13.32 1.97 -5.84
N SER A 846 14.30 1.21 -6.34
CA SER A 846 14.27 -0.25 -6.39
C SER A 846 14.60 -0.92 -5.05
N ASN A 847 14.99 -0.16 -4.01
CA ASN A 847 15.18 -0.69 -2.67
C ASN A 847 13.85 -0.73 -1.90
N TRP A 848 13.41 -1.92 -1.50
CA TRP A 848 12.17 -2.11 -0.74
C TRP A 848 12.15 -1.38 0.61
N GLU A 849 13.32 -1.09 1.20
CA GLU A 849 13.43 -0.30 2.42
C GLU A 849 12.98 1.16 2.19
N VAL A 850 13.15 1.70 0.98
CA VAL A 850 12.69 3.04 0.60
C VAL A 850 11.16 3.05 0.50
N LEU A 851 10.55 2.02 -0.10
CA LEU A 851 9.10 1.83 -0.09
C LEU A 851 8.56 1.73 1.35
N ALA A 852 9.23 0.95 2.21
CA ALA A 852 8.86 0.84 3.62
C ALA A 852 8.95 2.20 4.34
N GLN A 853 10.03 2.93 4.16
CA GLN A 853 10.25 4.25 4.77
C GLN A 853 9.22 5.27 4.29
N PHE A 854 8.95 5.34 2.98
CA PHE A 854 7.91 6.21 2.43
C PHE A 854 6.55 5.86 3.01
N GLY A 855 6.16 4.59 3.00
CA GLY A 855 4.84 4.21 3.48
C GLY A 855 4.65 4.46 4.98
N VAL A 856 5.67 4.19 5.80
CA VAL A 856 5.65 4.53 7.25
C VAL A 856 5.56 6.04 7.45
N TRP A 857 6.36 6.82 6.71
CA TRP A 857 6.29 8.28 6.75
C TRP A 857 4.90 8.79 6.34
N ALA A 858 4.32 8.25 5.26
CA ALA A 858 3.06 8.70 4.70
C ALA A 858 1.89 8.49 5.68
N VAL A 859 1.78 7.30 6.28
CA VAL A 859 0.69 7.00 7.23
C VAL A 859 0.83 7.76 8.56
N GLN A 860 2.06 8.12 8.95
CA GLN A 860 2.33 8.93 10.15
C GLN A 860 2.02 10.41 9.95
N ASN A 861 2.30 10.96 8.76
CA ASN A 861 2.08 12.38 8.47
C ASN A 861 0.66 12.69 7.99
N TYR A 862 -0.01 11.71 7.35
CA TYR A 862 -1.36 11.85 6.82
C TYR A 862 -2.25 10.72 7.36
N PRO A 863 -2.56 10.71 8.66
CA PRO A 863 -3.47 9.73 9.22
C PRO A 863 -4.86 9.83 8.58
N ALA A 864 -5.42 8.70 8.19
CA ALA A 864 -6.74 8.59 7.57
C ALA A 864 -7.44 7.30 8.01
N ARG A 865 -8.75 7.19 7.73
CA ARG A 865 -9.53 5.96 8.00
C ARG A 865 -9.27 4.88 6.96
N HIS A 866 -9.03 5.29 5.72
CA HIS A 866 -8.77 4.39 4.62
C HIS A 866 -7.47 4.76 3.90
N TYR A 867 -6.69 3.74 3.56
CA TYR A 867 -5.40 3.90 2.89
C TYR A 867 -5.36 3.18 1.54
N ALA A 868 -4.99 3.92 0.50
CA ALA A 868 -4.64 3.38 -0.80
C ALA A 868 -3.15 3.65 -1.08
N PHE A 869 -2.39 2.60 -1.37
CA PHE A 869 -0.99 2.69 -1.80
C PHE A 869 -0.86 2.20 -3.23
N VAL A 870 -0.39 3.05 -4.13
CA VAL A 870 -0.19 2.73 -5.55
C VAL A 870 1.29 2.69 -5.86
N MET A 871 1.73 1.58 -6.43
CA MET A 871 3.07 1.38 -6.95
C MET A 871 3.03 1.72 -8.43
N TRP A 872 3.67 2.82 -8.80
CA TRP A 872 3.70 3.31 -10.17
C TRP A 872 5.12 3.11 -10.71
N ASP A 873 5.24 2.26 -11.74
CA ASP A 873 6.44 2.11 -12.60
C ASP A 873 6.26 0.96 -13.63
N HIS A 874 7.35 0.50 -14.24
CA HIS A 874 7.46 -0.83 -14.82
C HIS A 874 7.11 -1.95 -13.83
N GLY A 875 6.52 -3.00 -14.38
CA GLY A 875 6.31 -4.27 -13.71
C GLY A 875 6.73 -5.44 -14.61
N ALA A 876 7.34 -6.45 -14.00
CA ALA A 876 7.88 -7.60 -14.72
C ALA A 876 7.02 -8.86 -14.57
N GLY A 877 6.04 -8.88 -13.66
CA GLY A 877 5.29 -10.08 -13.30
C GLY A 877 6.24 -11.25 -13.03
N TRP A 878 6.05 -12.36 -13.77
CA TRP A 878 6.95 -13.51 -13.75
C TRP A 878 7.82 -13.65 -15.02
N LYS A 879 8.59 -12.62 -15.36
CA LYS A 879 9.55 -12.64 -16.47
C LYS A 879 10.58 -13.77 -16.25
N ASN A 880 10.84 -14.56 -17.30
CA ASN A 880 11.80 -15.67 -17.29
C ASN A 880 12.74 -15.64 -18.53
N ALA A 881 12.86 -14.48 -19.19
CA ALA A 881 13.59 -14.36 -20.46
C ALA A 881 14.73 -13.33 -20.36
N PRO A 882 15.89 -13.60 -21.02
CA PRO A 882 17.04 -12.70 -21.06
C PRO A 882 16.76 -11.37 -21.79
N PRO A 883 17.61 -10.33 -21.58
CA PRO A 883 18.87 -10.35 -20.82
C PRO A 883 18.67 -10.37 -19.30
N LYS A 884 19.65 -10.93 -18.58
CA LYS A 884 19.70 -10.94 -17.10
C LYS A 884 20.12 -9.56 -16.57
N PRO A 885 19.64 -9.11 -15.40
CA PRO A 885 18.88 -9.88 -14.40
C PRO A 885 17.45 -10.22 -14.85
N VAL A 886 16.97 -11.39 -14.45
CA VAL A 886 15.58 -11.80 -14.69
C VAL A 886 14.76 -11.19 -13.55
N PHE A 887 14.06 -10.11 -13.84
CA PHE A 887 13.32 -9.38 -12.83
C PHE A 887 11.94 -9.98 -12.55
N LYS A 888 11.50 -9.97 -11.28
CA LYS A 888 10.23 -10.55 -10.82
C LYS A 888 9.59 -9.64 -9.79
N GLY A 889 9.36 -8.42 -10.24
CA GLY A 889 9.09 -7.31 -9.38
C GLY A 889 8.51 -6.15 -10.15
N PHE A 890 8.72 -4.99 -9.57
CA PHE A 890 8.26 -3.70 -10.04
C PHE A 890 9.23 -2.63 -9.55
N SER A 891 9.05 -1.38 -9.99
CA SER A 891 9.89 -0.25 -9.59
C SER A 891 11.34 -0.39 -10.07
N SER A 892 11.56 -0.16 -11.37
CA SER A 892 12.88 -0.14 -12.02
C SER A 892 13.52 1.25 -11.91
N ASP A 893 14.74 1.31 -11.40
CA ASP A 893 15.49 2.55 -11.22
C ASP A 893 16.76 2.54 -12.10
N ASP A 894 16.84 3.46 -13.06
CA ASP A 894 17.94 3.58 -14.02
C ASP A 894 19.14 4.34 -13.43
N ASN A 895 18.97 5.19 -12.40
CA ASN A 895 20.06 5.90 -11.73
C ASN A 895 20.01 5.79 -10.19
N PRO A 896 20.16 4.58 -9.62
CA PRO A 896 19.98 4.31 -8.18
C PRO A 896 21.08 4.90 -7.26
N GLY A 897 21.87 5.86 -7.74
CA GLY A 897 22.93 6.52 -7.02
C GLY A 897 24.24 5.72 -6.92
N PRO A 898 25.22 6.23 -6.15
CA PRO A 898 26.54 5.61 -6.03
C PRO A 898 26.47 4.23 -5.35
N GLY A 899 26.71 3.16 -6.12
CA GLY A 899 26.79 1.79 -5.60
C GLY A 899 25.59 0.89 -5.94
N GLY A 900 24.51 1.44 -6.50
CA GLY A 900 23.40 0.69 -7.07
C GLY A 900 23.63 0.34 -8.53
N GLY A 901 23.26 -0.89 -8.94
CA GLY A 901 22.98 -1.20 -10.35
C GLY A 901 21.47 -1.19 -10.57
N PRO A 902 20.98 -1.16 -11.83
CA PRO A 902 19.55 -1.23 -12.09
C PRO A 902 18.96 -2.49 -11.44
N ASP A 903 17.94 -2.29 -10.62
CA ASP A 903 17.30 -3.32 -9.80
C ASP A 903 15.78 -3.13 -9.81
N GLU A 904 15.03 -4.07 -9.23
CA GLU A 904 13.57 -3.96 -9.02
C GLU A 904 13.21 -4.48 -7.61
N ILE A 905 12.13 -3.98 -7.03
CA ILE A 905 11.57 -4.54 -5.79
C ILE A 905 10.99 -5.93 -6.10
N SER A 906 11.65 -6.98 -5.61
CA SER A 906 11.24 -8.36 -5.94
C SER A 906 10.09 -8.86 -5.07
N VAL A 907 9.13 -9.52 -5.71
CA VAL A 907 8.05 -10.23 -5.02
C VAL A 907 8.55 -11.60 -4.55
N SER A 908 9.43 -12.25 -5.32
CA SER A 908 9.87 -13.63 -5.09
C SER A 908 10.82 -13.85 -3.91
N ASN A 909 11.63 -12.84 -3.56
CA ASN A 909 12.56 -12.92 -2.43
C ASN A 909 11.95 -12.37 -1.12
N GLY A 910 10.72 -11.85 -1.15
CA GLY A 910 10.00 -11.31 0.00
C GLY A 910 10.21 -9.81 0.27
N ASP A 911 10.93 -9.08 -0.58
CA ASP A 911 11.17 -7.64 -0.43
C ASP A 911 9.86 -6.84 -0.32
N TYR A 912 8.97 -7.04 -1.28
CA TYR A 912 7.65 -6.41 -1.29
C TYR A 912 6.85 -6.71 0.00
N ALA A 913 6.84 -7.97 0.44
CA ALA A 913 6.13 -8.38 1.65
C ALA A 913 6.70 -7.71 2.91
N ARG A 914 8.03 -7.53 2.99
CA ARG A 914 8.68 -6.81 4.11
C ARG A 914 8.32 -5.33 4.13
N ALA A 915 8.23 -4.69 2.97
CA ALA A 915 7.80 -3.30 2.88
C ALA A 915 6.36 -3.12 3.39
N LEU A 916 5.42 -3.97 2.95
CA LEU A 916 4.04 -3.91 3.44
C LEU A 916 3.89 -4.25 4.92
N ALA A 917 4.71 -5.17 5.44
CA ALA A 917 4.75 -5.49 6.87
C ALA A 917 5.10 -4.25 7.72
N ALA A 918 6.10 -3.47 7.30
CA ALA A 918 6.48 -2.24 8.00
C ALA A 918 5.35 -1.19 7.97
N ILE A 919 4.68 -1.02 6.82
CA ILE A 919 3.60 -0.05 6.65
C ILE A 919 2.39 -0.43 7.52
N THR A 920 1.96 -1.68 7.47
CA THR A 920 0.81 -2.17 8.26
C THR A 920 1.09 -2.17 9.76
N ALA A 921 2.34 -2.41 10.18
CA ALA A 921 2.75 -2.22 11.58
C ALA A 921 2.57 -0.77 12.04
N ALA A 922 2.90 0.22 11.19
CA ALA A 922 2.72 1.64 11.52
C ALA A 922 1.23 2.06 11.59
N ILE A 923 0.39 1.50 10.70
CA ILE A 923 -1.07 1.70 10.70
C ILE A 923 -1.72 1.03 11.91
N GLY A 924 -1.30 -0.20 12.24
CA GLY A 924 -1.98 -1.07 13.20
C GLY A 924 -3.18 -1.83 12.63
N ASP A 925 -3.37 -1.81 11.31
CA ASP A 925 -4.38 -2.56 10.55
C ASP A 925 -3.87 -2.78 9.10
N LYS A 926 -4.63 -3.54 8.30
CA LYS A 926 -4.38 -3.73 6.86
C LYS A 926 -4.63 -2.45 6.06
N ILE A 927 -3.88 -2.30 4.97
CA ILE A 927 -4.12 -1.30 3.92
C ILE A 927 -5.42 -1.65 3.19
N ASP A 928 -6.27 -0.66 2.88
CA ASP A 928 -7.53 -0.93 2.17
C ASP A 928 -7.30 -1.35 0.72
N ILE A 929 -6.42 -0.63 0.02
CA ILE A 929 -6.07 -0.91 -1.38
C ILE A 929 -4.56 -0.86 -1.56
N VAL A 930 -3.98 -1.91 -2.11
CA VAL A 930 -2.69 -1.83 -2.80
C VAL A 930 -2.94 -1.90 -4.30
N GLY A 931 -2.42 -0.93 -5.02
CA GLY A 931 -2.56 -0.78 -6.47
C GLY A 931 -1.22 -0.93 -7.16
N PHE A 932 -1.21 -1.56 -8.32
CA PHE A 932 -0.08 -1.55 -9.23
C PHE A 932 -0.51 -0.86 -10.51
N ASP A 933 -0.05 0.37 -10.67
CA ASP A 933 -0.01 1.07 -11.95
C ASP A 933 1.29 0.64 -12.65
N ALA A 934 1.32 -0.66 -12.94
CA ALA A 934 2.52 -1.38 -13.35
C ALA A 934 2.16 -2.69 -14.05
N CYS A 935 2.87 -2.95 -15.14
CA CYS A 935 2.64 -4.10 -16.02
C CYS A 935 2.65 -5.45 -15.28
N LEU A 936 1.74 -6.35 -15.63
CA LEU A 936 1.82 -7.78 -15.30
C LEU A 936 1.78 -8.12 -13.79
N MET A 937 1.25 -7.23 -12.95
CA MET A 937 1.18 -7.41 -11.50
C MET A 937 -0.11 -8.10 -11.02
N GLY A 938 -1.09 -8.30 -11.90
CA GLY A 938 -2.34 -9.03 -11.70
C GLY A 938 -2.16 -10.54 -11.62
N MET A 939 -1.23 -10.97 -10.77
CA MET A 939 -0.76 -12.34 -10.65
C MET A 939 -1.17 -12.94 -9.30
N TRP A 940 -1.45 -14.24 -9.27
CA TRP A 940 -1.73 -15.00 -8.05
C TRP A 940 -0.63 -14.84 -6.99
N GLU A 941 0.63 -14.86 -7.43
CA GLU A 941 1.82 -14.71 -6.58
C GLU A 941 1.83 -13.36 -5.86
N VAL A 942 1.45 -12.27 -6.56
CA VAL A 942 1.36 -10.92 -6.01
C VAL A 942 0.18 -10.82 -5.04
N ALA A 943 -0.95 -11.45 -5.37
CA ALA A 943 -2.11 -11.51 -4.48
C ALA A 943 -1.80 -12.25 -3.16
N GLU A 944 -1.11 -13.40 -3.21
CA GLU A 944 -0.63 -14.12 -2.03
C GLU A 944 0.35 -13.28 -1.19
N ALA A 945 1.30 -12.59 -1.82
CA ALA A 945 2.24 -11.71 -1.12
C ALA A 945 1.54 -10.50 -0.44
N SER A 946 0.45 -10.01 -1.03
CA SER A 946 -0.30 -8.85 -0.53
C SER A 946 -1.33 -9.21 0.56
N ALA A 947 -1.85 -10.44 0.55
CA ALA A 947 -3.01 -10.84 1.36
C ALA A 947 -2.87 -10.66 2.88
N PRO A 948 -1.69 -10.84 3.50
CA PRO A 948 -1.52 -10.56 4.92
C PRO A 948 -1.69 -9.08 5.28
N TYR A 949 -1.46 -8.18 4.33
CA TYR A 949 -1.23 -6.76 4.59
C TYR A 949 -2.29 -5.82 3.99
N ALA A 950 -3.03 -6.28 2.99
CA ALA A 950 -4.05 -5.45 2.31
C ALA A 950 -5.41 -6.16 2.20
N ARG A 951 -6.48 -5.38 2.00
CA ARG A 951 -7.85 -5.87 1.79
C ARG A 951 -8.19 -6.07 0.32
N TYR A 952 -7.73 -5.17 -0.54
CA TYR A 952 -7.89 -5.27 -1.99
C TYR A 952 -6.56 -5.07 -2.72
N LEU A 953 -6.37 -5.83 -3.80
CA LEU A 953 -5.33 -5.62 -4.79
C LEU A 953 -5.98 -5.11 -6.09
N VAL A 954 -5.44 -4.06 -6.69
CA VAL A 954 -5.84 -3.57 -8.02
C VAL A 954 -4.64 -3.67 -8.96
N ALA A 955 -4.73 -4.51 -9.98
CA ALA A 955 -3.59 -4.76 -10.88
C ALA A 955 -4.01 -5.36 -12.23
N SER A 956 -3.16 -5.18 -13.25
CA SER A 956 -3.33 -5.71 -14.60
C SER A 956 -2.65 -7.08 -14.79
N GLU A 957 -3.35 -8.03 -15.42
CA GLU A 957 -2.75 -9.29 -15.85
C GLU A 957 -1.79 -9.11 -17.05
N GLU A 958 -1.96 -8.02 -17.78
CA GLU A 958 -1.22 -7.64 -18.99
C GLU A 958 -0.32 -6.41 -18.76
N THR A 959 0.50 -6.07 -19.75
CA THR A 959 1.13 -4.75 -19.84
C THR A 959 0.11 -3.62 -19.83
N GLU A 960 0.47 -2.49 -19.23
CA GLU A 960 -0.33 -1.28 -19.18
C GLU A 960 0.18 -0.25 -20.22
N PRO A 961 -0.69 0.62 -20.78
CA PRO A 961 -0.26 1.75 -21.58
C PRO A 961 0.72 2.67 -20.83
N GLY A 962 1.56 3.39 -21.57
CA GLY A 962 2.52 4.33 -20.98
C GLY A 962 1.92 5.34 -20.00
N PRO A 963 0.77 5.99 -20.31
CA PRO A 963 0.10 6.89 -19.38
C PRO A 963 -0.46 6.26 -18.10
N GLY A 964 -0.44 4.93 -17.94
CA GLY A 964 -0.88 4.31 -16.69
C GLY A 964 -2.37 4.47 -16.39
N TRP A 965 -2.71 4.75 -15.13
CA TRP A 965 -4.08 4.92 -14.64
C TRP A 965 -4.59 6.35 -14.82
N ALA A 966 -5.86 6.48 -15.22
CA ALA A 966 -6.58 7.75 -15.35
C ALA A 966 -6.87 8.43 -13.99
N TYR A 967 -5.89 9.07 -13.34
CA TYR A 967 -6.04 9.63 -12.00
C TYR A 967 -7.13 10.73 -11.96
N ASP A 968 -7.25 11.52 -13.01
CA ASP A 968 -8.29 12.54 -13.17
C ASP A 968 -9.69 11.94 -13.42
N GLY A 969 -9.76 10.67 -13.81
CA GLY A 969 -11.00 9.93 -14.07
C GLY A 969 -11.68 9.39 -12.81
N PHE A 970 -10.91 9.05 -11.76
CA PHE A 970 -11.47 8.46 -10.53
C PHE A 970 -11.28 9.30 -9.26
N LEU A 971 -10.20 10.08 -9.13
CA LEU A 971 -9.96 10.88 -7.91
C LEU A 971 -11.02 11.97 -7.68
N PRO A 972 -11.55 12.69 -8.71
CA PRO A 972 -12.63 13.65 -8.48
C PRO A 972 -13.90 13.01 -7.91
N ALA A 973 -14.21 11.77 -8.29
CA ALA A 973 -15.35 11.04 -7.74
C ALA A 973 -15.13 10.67 -6.25
N LEU A 974 -13.91 10.28 -5.88
CA LEU A 974 -13.54 10.06 -4.48
C LEU A 974 -13.67 11.34 -3.65
N ILE A 975 -13.22 12.48 -4.17
CA ILE A 975 -13.31 13.78 -3.48
C ILE A 975 -14.77 14.25 -3.33
N GLN A 976 -15.64 13.94 -4.29
CA GLN A 976 -17.05 14.33 -4.23
C GLN A 976 -17.83 13.55 -3.16
N ASP A 977 -17.45 12.30 -2.88
CA ASP A 977 -18.15 11.45 -1.92
C ASP A 977 -17.20 10.60 -1.05
N PRO A 978 -16.26 11.22 -0.31
CA PRO A 978 -15.22 10.48 0.39
C PRO A 978 -15.80 9.60 1.51
N LEU A 979 -16.80 10.11 2.22
CA LEU A 979 -17.43 9.46 3.39
C LEU A 979 -18.25 8.21 3.04
N ASN A 980 -18.69 8.06 1.79
CA ASN A 980 -19.48 6.90 1.36
C ASN A 980 -18.76 6.02 0.34
N THR A 981 -17.55 6.39 -0.08
CA THR A 981 -16.74 5.60 -1.01
C THR A 981 -16.00 4.49 -0.25
N SER A 982 -16.50 3.26 -0.35
CA SER A 982 -15.80 2.07 0.15
C SER A 982 -14.57 1.72 -0.69
N ALA A 983 -13.62 0.97 -0.13
CA ALA A 983 -12.44 0.47 -0.86
C ALA A 983 -12.78 -0.29 -2.15
N LEU A 984 -13.79 -1.16 -2.12
CA LEU A 984 -14.25 -1.86 -3.33
C LEU A 984 -14.85 -0.88 -4.37
N ALA A 985 -15.54 0.16 -3.91
CA ALA A 985 -16.08 1.18 -4.82
C ALA A 985 -14.95 1.98 -5.48
N LEU A 986 -13.94 2.39 -4.72
CA LEU A 986 -12.76 3.07 -5.25
C LEU A 986 -12.00 2.18 -6.24
N GLY A 987 -11.72 0.91 -5.90
CA GLY A 987 -11.06 -0.04 -6.81
C GLY A 987 -11.84 -0.23 -8.12
N ARG A 988 -13.17 -0.21 -8.08
CA ARG A 988 -14.01 -0.27 -9.29
C ARG A 988 -13.92 1.00 -10.12
N LEU A 989 -13.91 2.17 -9.48
CA LEU A 989 -13.72 3.46 -10.18
C LEU A 989 -12.39 3.50 -10.90
N ILE A 990 -11.30 3.04 -10.27
CA ILE A 990 -9.98 2.91 -10.89
C ILE A 990 -10.05 2.02 -12.14
N ALA A 991 -10.59 0.80 -12.00
CA ALA A 991 -10.68 -0.14 -13.11
C ALA A 991 -11.60 0.32 -14.25
N ASP A 992 -12.69 1.03 -13.94
CA ASP A 992 -13.58 1.59 -14.95
C ASP A 992 -12.97 2.81 -15.67
N ALA A 993 -12.25 3.67 -14.95
CA ALA A 993 -11.57 4.82 -15.52
C ALA A 993 -10.46 4.39 -16.48
N TYR A 994 -9.58 3.49 -16.03
CA TYR A 994 -8.53 2.89 -16.86
C TYR A 994 -9.09 2.20 -18.12
N TYR A 995 -10.16 1.40 -17.96
CA TYR A 995 -10.82 0.74 -19.10
C TYR A 995 -11.42 1.74 -20.10
N ALA A 996 -11.85 2.92 -19.65
CA ALA A 996 -12.46 3.93 -20.50
C ALA A 996 -11.45 4.72 -21.35
N GLU A 997 -10.19 4.82 -20.91
CA GLU A 997 -9.16 5.59 -21.60
C GLU A 997 -8.59 4.89 -22.84
N SER A 998 -8.35 3.58 -22.76
CA SER A 998 -7.80 2.82 -23.87
C SER A 998 -8.82 1.86 -24.47
N PRO A 999 -9.07 1.87 -25.79
CA PRO A 999 -9.99 0.95 -26.46
C PRO A 999 -9.40 -0.43 -26.75
N SER A 1000 -8.13 -0.68 -26.42
CA SER A 1000 -7.40 -1.94 -26.67
C SER A 1000 -6.27 -2.15 -25.66
N ASP A 1001 -5.73 -3.37 -25.57
CA ASP A 1001 -4.54 -3.68 -24.78
C ASP A 1001 -4.63 -3.31 -23.29
N SER A 1002 -5.80 -3.54 -22.66
CA SER A 1002 -6.02 -3.22 -21.25
C SER A 1002 -6.78 -4.31 -20.50
N THR A 1003 -6.22 -4.73 -19.38
CA THR A 1003 -6.86 -5.56 -18.36
C THR A 1003 -6.68 -4.91 -17.00
N LEU A 1004 -7.72 -4.85 -16.16
CA LEU A 1004 -7.55 -4.42 -14.77
C LEU A 1004 -8.61 -5.10 -13.90
N SER A 1005 -8.16 -5.60 -12.75
CA SER A 1005 -9.02 -6.35 -11.83
C SER A 1005 -8.90 -5.81 -10.41
N VAL A 1006 -9.93 -6.05 -9.61
CA VAL A 1006 -9.95 -5.79 -8.17
C VAL A 1006 -10.10 -7.13 -7.47
N ILE A 1007 -9.06 -7.53 -6.75
CA ILE A 1007 -8.98 -8.80 -6.03
C ILE A 1007 -9.24 -8.57 -4.56
N ASN A 1008 -10.25 -9.25 -4.00
CA ASN A 1008 -10.51 -9.34 -2.58
C ASN A 1008 -9.47 -10.26 -1.92
N LEU A 1009 -8.52 -9.65 -1.23
CA LEU A 1009 -7.40 -10.34 -0.60
C LEU A 1009 -7.81 -11.15 0.63
N GLU A 1010 -8.96 -10.85 1.25
CA GLU A 1010 -9.48 -11.63 2.37
C GLU A 1010 -9.94 -13.04 1.93
N ALA A 1011 -10.19 -13.25 0.63
CA ALA A 1011 -10.57 -14.55 0.08
C ALA A 1011 -9.35 -15.43 -0.30
N ILE A 1012 -8.14 -14.88 -0.30
CA ILE A 1012 -6.92 -15.55 -0.79
C ILE A 1012 -6.59 -16.83 -0.02
N PRO A 1013 -6.69 -16.91 1.32
CA PRO A 1013 -6.45 -18.18 2.03
C PRO A 1013 -7.39 -19.33 1.59
N GLY A 1014 -8.65 -18.99 1.25
CA GLY A 1014 -9.61 -19.95 0.71
C GLY A 1014 -9.25 -20.39 -0.71
N LEU A 1015 -8.78 -19.46 -1.54
CA LEU A 1015 -8.27 -19.72 -2.88
C LEU A 1015 -7.00 -20.59 -2.86
N ALA A 1016 -6.06 -20.33 -1.95
CA ALA A 1016 -4.83 -21.13 -1.76
C ALA A 1016 -5.12 -22.61 -1.49
N ALA A 1017 -6.12 -22.87 -0.63
CA ALA A 1017 -6.56 -24.23 -0.34
C ALA A 1017 -7.18 -24.92 -1.57
N ALA A 1018 -7.93 -24.18 -2.39
CA ALA A 1018 -8.48 -24.72 -3.63
C ALA A 1018 -7.40 -24.93 -4.70
N MET A 1019 -6.40 -24.04 -4.75
CA MET A 1019 -5.20 -24.19 -5.59
C MET A 1019 -4.44 -25.47 -5.24
N THR A 1020 -4.21 -25.75 -3.96
CA THR A 1020 -3.63 -27.03 -3.49
C THR A 1020 -4.44 -28.23 -3.98
N GLY A 1021 -5.76 -28.21 -3.77
CA GLY A 1021 -6.63 -29.31 -4.20
C GLY A 1021 -6.59 -29.53 -5.73
N PHE A 1022 -6.50 -28.45 -6.50
CA PHE A 1022 -6.39 -28.52 -7.96
C PHE A 1022 -5.02 -29.01 -8.42
N ALA A 1023 -3.93 -28.48 -7.87
CA ALA A 1023 -2.56 -28.87 -8.17
C ALA A 1023 -2.33 -30.36 -7.86
N ASP A 1024 -2.77 -30.83 -6.70
CA ASP A 1024 -2.66 -32.24 -6.29
C ASP A 1024 -3.48 -33.17 -7.21
N ALA A 1025 -4.68 -32.76 -7.61
CA ALA A 1025 -5.49 -33.51 -8.55
C ALA A 1025 -4.77 -33.63 -9.91
N LEU A 1026 -4.20 -32.54 -10.43
CA LEU A 1026 -3.44 -32.59 -11.70
C LEU A 1026 -2.21 -33.50 -11.58
N ARG A 1027 -1.44 -33.38 -10.48
CA ARG A 1027 -0.22 -34.14 -10.22
C ARG A 1027 -0.46 -35.64 -10.06
N ALA A 1028 -1.64 -36.04 -9.57
CA ALA A 1028 -2.04 -37.44 -9.48
C ALA A 1028 -2.20 -38.13 -10.86
N HIS A 1029 -2.33 -37.37 -11.95
CA HIS A 1029 -2.57 -37.88 -13.31
C HIS A 1029 -1.47 -37.46 -14.29
N THR A 1030 -0.21 -37.81 -13.99
CA THR A 1030 0.96 -37.51 -14.86
C THR A 1030 0.80 -38.01 -16.31
N ASN A 1031 -0.02 -39.05 -16.53
CA ASN A 1031 -0.37 -39.56 -17.85
C ASN A 1031 -1.18 -38.55 -18.71
N LEU A 1032 -1.80 -37.54 -18.10
CA LEU A 1032 -2.56 -36.48 -18.79
C LEU A 1032 -1.73 -35.23 -19.08
N TYR A 1033 -0.47 -35.14 -18.64
CA TYR A 1033 0.34 -33.92 -18.79
C TYR A 1033 0.47 -33.41 -20.23
N ALA A 1034 0.46 -34.30 -21.24
CA ALA A 1034 0.50 -33.86 -22.64
C ALA A 1034 -0.81 -33.14 -23.05
N SER A 1035 -1.95 -33.65 -22.59
CA SER A 1035 -3.26 -33.04 -22.79
C SER A 1035 -3.38 -31.74 -21.99
N ILE A 1036 -2.89 -31.72 -20.75
CA ILE A 1036 -2.83 -30.51 -19.91
C ILE A 1036 -1.99 -29.42 -20.58
N ASN A 1037 -0.82 -29.76 -21.14
CA ASN A 1037 0.01 -28.79 -21.88
C ASN A 1037 -0.70 -28.25 -23.13
N THR A 1038 -1.53 -29.06 -23.78
CA THR A 1038 -2.37 -28.61 -24.89
C THR A 1038 -3.42 -27.60 -24.42
N VAL A 1039 -4.02 -27.83 -23.25
CA VAL A 1039 -4.97 -26.90 -22.62
C VAL A 1039 -4.27 -25.60 -22.18
N ARG A 1040 -3.10 -25.70 -21.55
CA ARG A 1040 -2.25 -24.56 -21.16
C ARG A 1040 -1.93 -23.67 -22.37
N ASN A 1041 -1.54 -24.26 -23.51
CA ASN A 1041 -1.27 -23.50 -24.73
C ASN A 1041 -2.51 -22.83 -25.33
N ALA A 1042 -3.70 -23.36 -25.06
CA ALA A 1042 -4.97 -22.77 -25.51
C ALA A 1042 -5.57 -21.77 -24.50
N THR A 1043 -5.03 -21.70 -23.30
CA THR A 1043 -5.43 -20.75 -22.24
C THR A 1043 -4.93 -19.36 -22.59
N GLN A 1044 -5.69 -18.31 -22.27
CA GLN A 1044 -5.26 -16.92 -22.41
C GLN A 1044 -3.83 -16.75 -21.85
N ALA A 1045 -2.96 -16.18 -22.68
CA ALA A 1045 -1.64 -15.72 -22.29
C ALA A 1045 -1.61 -14.20 -22.33
N PHE A 1046 -0.63 -13.65 -21.63
CA PHE A 1046 -0.32 -12.23 -21.64
C PHE A 1046 1.04 -12.01 -22.32
N TYR A 1047 1.65 -10.84 -22.16
CA TYR A 1047 2.92 -10.48 -22.78
C TYR A 1047 3.98 -11.58 -22.64
N TYR A 1048 4.12 -12.13 -21.44
CA TYR A 1048 4.90 -13.35 -21.22
C TYR A 1048 4.03 -14.59 -21.35
N SER A 1049 4.43 -15.49 -22.25
CA SER A 1049 3.66 -16.69 -22.56
C SER A 1049 3.54 -17.67 -21.38
N ASP A 1050 4.33 -17.48 -20.32
CA ASP A 1050 4.26 -18.27 -19.10
C ASP A 1050 3.25 -17.71 -18.10
N ASN A 1051 2.79 -16.47 -18.27
CA ASN A 1051 1.68 -15.92 -17.49
C ASN A 1051 0.37 -16.38 -18.14
N ARG A 1052 -0.44 -17.14 -17.41
CA ARG A 1052 -1.69 -17.73 -17.89
C ARG A 1052 -2.86 -17.37 -17.01
N ASP A 1053 -4.00 -17.06 -17.61
CA ASP A 1053 -5.22 -16.82 -16.85
C ASP A 1053 -5.67 -18.09 -16.11
N LEU A 1054 -5.82 -17.98 -14.80
CA LEU A 1054 -6.09 -19.12 -13.92
C LEU A 1054 -7.55 -19.61 -14.04
N PHE A 1055 -8.50 -18.71 -14.30
CA PHE A 1055 -9.92 -19.03 -14.44
C PHE A 1055 -10.21 -19.72 -15.79
N ASP A 1056 -9.65 -19.22 -16.88
CA ASP A 1056 -9.72 -19.79 -18.22
C ASP A 1056 -9.05 -21.17 -18.24
N PHE A 1057 -7.89 -21.32 -17.59
CA PHE A 1057 -7.24 -22.62 -17.47
C PHE A 1057 -8.14 -23.65 -16.78
N ALA A 1058 -8.65 -23.34 -15.59
CA ALA A 1058 -9.52 -24.23 -14.83
C ALA A 1058 -10.80 -24.57 -15.60
N THR A 1059 -11.38 -23.60 -16.30
CA THR A 1059 -12.56 -23.79 -17.16
C THR A 1059 -12.27 -24.75 -18.31
N ARG A 1060 -11.15 -24.57 -19.02
CA ARG A 1060 -10.78 -25.42 -20.15
C ARG A 1060 -10.42 -26.83 -19.70
N ILE A 1061 -9.74 -26.99 -18.56
CA ILE A 1061 -9.38 -28.31 -18.01
C ILE A 1061 -10.63 -29.17 -17.78
N LYS A 1062 -11.74 -28.60 -17.29
CA LYS A 1062 -13.00 -29.32 -17.12
C LYS A 1062 -13.58 -29.87 -18.44
N SER A 1063 -13.27 -29.21 -19.55
CA SER A 1063 -13.72 -29.61 -20.89
C SER A 1063 -12.71 -30.50 -21.64
N MET A 1064 -11.55 -30.76 -21.03
CA MET A 1064 -10.48 -31.54 -21.65
C MET A 1064 -10.93 -32.98 -21.90
N SER A 1065 -10.66 -33.47 -23.11
CA SER A 1065 -10.95 -34.87 -23.45
C SER A 1065 -10.16 -35.83 -22.56
N GLY A 1066 -10.86 -36.77 -21.92
CA GLY A 1066 -10.25 -37.74 -21.01
C GLY A 1066 -9.98 -37.23 -19.59
N VAL A 1067 -10.46 -36.03 -19.23
CA VAL A 1067 -10.40 -35.52 -17.85
C VAL A 1067 -11.15 -36.45 -16.89
N THR A 1068 -10.61 -36.63 -15.69
CA THR A 1068 -11.18 -37.48 -14.65
C THR A 1068 -12.12 -36.71 -13.73
N PRO A 1069 -13.11 -37.36 -13.08
CA PRO A 1069 -14.07 -36.68 -12.22
C PRO A 1069 -13.46 -35.91 -11.04
N ASP A 1070 -12.32 -36.35 -10.52
CA ASP A 1070 -11.59 -35.69 -9.44
C ASP A 1070 -10.93 -34.39 -9.90
N ILE A 1071 -10.33 -34.35 -11.11
CA ILE A 1071 -9.83 -33.09 -11.70
C ILE A 1071 -11.00 -32.12 -11.95
N VAL A 1072 -12.14 -32.60 -12.44
CA VAL A 1072 -13.33 -31.75 -12.66
C VAL A 1072 -13.82 -31.15 -11.35
N ALA A 1073 -13.92 -31.96 -10.28
CA ALA A 1073 -14.35 -31.49 -8.98
C ALA A 1073 -13.37 -30.47 -8.37
N ALA A 1074 -12.06 -30.68 -8.52
CA ALA A 1074 -11.04 -29.73 -8.04
C ALA A 1074 -11.05 -28.43 -8.83
N ALA A 1075 -11.23 -28.49 -10.16
CA ALA A 1075 -11.41 -27.30 -11.01
C ALA A 1075 -12.70 -26.53 -10.66
N ASP A 1076 -13.81 -27.22 -10.36
CA ASP A 1076 -15.04 -26.59 -9.88
C ASP A 1076 -14.84 -25.85 -8.55
N ALA A 1077 -14.10 -26.44 -7.62
CA ALA A 1077 -13.77 -25.80 -6.35
C ALA A 1077 -12.88 -24.56 -6.54
N LEU A 1078 -11.89 -24.65 -7.43
CA LEU A 1078 -11.03 -23.52 -7.78
C LEU A 1078 -11.83 -22.38 -8.43
N LEU A 1079 -12.69 -22.67 -9.41
CA LEU A 1079 -13.53 -21.66 -10.06
C LEU A 1079 -14.48 -20.95 -9.06
N LEU A 1080 -15.00 -21.67 -8.07
CA LEU A 1080 -15.84 -21.09 -7.03
C LEU A 1080 -15.05 -20.10 -6.16
N GLN A 1081 -13.82 -20.44 -5.77
CA GLN A 1081 -12.96 -19.55 -4.98
C GLN A 1081 -12.48 -18.35 -5.80
N LEU A 1082 -12.10 -18.55 -7.07
CA LEU A 1082 -11.76 -17.46 -7.98
C LEU A 1082 -12.92 -16.47 -8.13
N GLY A 1083 -14.15 -16.94 -8.28
CA GLY A 1083 -15.34 -16.09 -8.33
C GLY A 1083 -15.65 -15.35 -7.02
N THR A 1084 -15.02 -15.75 -5.90
CA THR A 1084 -15.10 -15.05 -4.61
C THR A 1084 -13.96 -14.04 -4.45
N ALA A 1085 -12.75 -14.39 -4.93
CA ALA A 1085 -11.57 -13.55 -4.86
C ALA A 1085 -11.60 -12.40 -5.88
N ILE A 1086 -12.02 -12.64 -7.12
CA ILE A 1086 -12.08 -11.62 -8.17
C ILE A 1086 -13.36 -10.80 -7.98
N ALA A 1087 -13.24 -9.69 -7.24
CA ALA A 1087 -14.37 -8.83 -6.87
C ALA A 1087 -14.84 -7.93 -8.01
N TYR A 1088 -13.94 -7.64 -8.96
CA TYR A 1088 -14.22 -6.92 -10.19
C TYR A 1088 -13.18 -7.22 -11.26
N ASN A 1089 -13.58 -7.18 -12.54
CA ASN A 1089 -12.67 -7.36 -13.66
C ASN A 1089 -13.14 -6.54 -14.88
N ARG A 1090 -12.17 -5.94 -15.57
CA ARG A 1090 -12.30 -5.29 -16.87
C ARG A 1090 -11.21 -5.81 -17.79
N ALA A 1091 -11.60 -6.24 -18.98
CA ALA A 1091 -10.67 -6.70 -20.00
C ALA A 1091 -11.19 -6.27 -21.37
N GLN A 1092 -10.28 -5.80 -22.23
CA GLN A 1092 -10.60 -5.46 -23.60
C GLN A 1092 -10.86 -6.70 -24.47
N ALA A 1093 -11.49 -6.49 -25.63
CA ALA A 1093 -12.00 -7.57 -26.48
C ALA A 1093 -10.91 -8.44 -27.12
N ASP A 1094 -9.68 -7.94 -27.19
CA ASP A 1094 -8.44 -8.62 -27.56
C ASP A 1094 -7.95 -9.62 -26.50
N TYR A 1095 -8.46 -9.53 -25.26
CA TYR A 1095 -8.21 -10.47 -24.16
C TYR A 1095 -9.46 -11.25 -23.74
N PRO A 1096 -10.11 -12.02 -24.64
CA PRO A 1096 -11.40 -12.64 -24.39
C PRO A 1096 -11.37 -13.76 -23.33
N GLY A 1097 -10.19 -14.23 -22.92
CA GLY A 1097 -10.02 -15.19 -21.84
C GLY A 1097 -9.34 -14.61 -20.60
N ALA A 1098 -9.24 -13.28 -20.48
CA ALA A 1098 -8.76 -12.62 -19.26
C ALA A 1098 -9.93 -12.42 -18.28
N HIS A 1099 -9.77 -12.98 -17.09
CA HIS A 1099 -10.77 -13.06 -16.04
C HIS A 1099 -10.31 -12.38 -14.75
N GLY A 1100 -9.11 -11.80 -14.72
CA GLY A 1100 -8.62 -10.93 -13.66
C GLY A 1100 -7.53 -11.53 -12.78
N MET A 1101 -7.05 -12.75 -13.04
CA MET A 1101 -5.93 -13.30 -12.27
C MET A 1101 -5.09 -14.27 -13.10
N ALA A 1102 -3.88 -13.82 -13.40
CA ALA A 1102 -2.86 -14.62 -14.04
C ALA A 1102 -2.07 -15.45 -13.01
N ILE A 1103 -1.35 -16.46 -13.49
CA ILE A 1103 -0.42 -17.28 -12.69
C ILE A 1103 0.79 -17.63 -13.52
N TYR A 1104 1.95 -17.79 -12.89
CA TYR A 1104 3.10 -18.40 -13.55
C TYR A 1104 2.84 -19.88 -13.85
N PHE A 1105 2.82 -20.21 -15.12
CA PHE A 1105 2.62 -21.56 -15.63
C PHE A 1105 3.47 -21.84 -16.87
N PRO A 1106 4.74 -22.26 -16.67
CA PRO A 1106 5.68 -22.52 -17.76
C PRO A 1106 5.24 -23.69 -18.64
N ALA A 1107 5.78 -23.74 -19.86
CA ALA A 1107 5.52 -24.84 -20.78
C ALA A 1107 6.11 -26.15 -20.23
N ARG A 1108 5.49 -27.28 -20.60
CA ARG A 1108 6.05 -28.60 -20.28
C ARG A 1108 7.48 -28.74 -20.81
N SER A 1109 8.36 -29.31 -19.98
CA SER A 1109 9.79 -29.56 -20.28
C SER A 1109 10.61 -28.29 -20.56
N SER A 1110 10.16 -27.12 -20.09
CA SER A 1110 10.95 -25.88 -20.09
C SER A 1110 11.74 -25.65 -18.79
N GLY A 1111 11.55 -26.51 -17.79
CA GLY A 1111 12.04 -26.30 -16.43
C GLY A 1111 11.14 -25.36 -15.64
N MET A 1112 11.17 -25.47 -14.31
CA MET A 1112 10.56 -24.50 -13.42
C MET A 1112 11.63 -23.49 -13.00
N ASP A 1113 11.29 -22.22 -13.03
CA ASP A 1113 12.15 -21.17 -12.52
C ASP A 1113 12.37 -21.32 -11.00
N SER A 1114 13.64 -21.38 -10.58
CA SER A 1114 14.03 -21.65 -9.19
C SER A 1114 13.58 -20.57 -8.20
N ALA A 1115 13.38 -19.33 -8.64
CA ALA A 1115 12.88 -18.29 -7.75
C ALA A 1115 11.39 -18.44 -7.42
N TYR A 1116 10.67 -19.38 -8.05
CA TYR A 1116 9.29 -19.71 -7.65
C TYR A 1116 9.23 -20.43 -6.28
N THR A 1117 10.36 -20.98 -5.84
CA THR A 1117 10.56 -21.65 -4.55
C THR A 1117 11.64 -20.97 -3.71
N ALA A 1118 11.91 -19.68 -3.97
CA ALA A 1118 12.82 -18.90 -3.13
C ALA A 1118 12.26 -18.77 -1.70
N SER A 1119 13.11 -18.46 -0.72
CA SER A 1119 12.70 -18.38 0.69
C SER A 1119 11.57 -17.38 0.96
N GLY A 1120 11.44 -16.33 0.14
CA GLY A 1120 10.38 -15.33 0.24
C GLY A 1120 9.12 -15.62 -0.59
N ALA A 1121 9.07 -16.73 -1.32
CA ALA A 1121 7.95 -17.12 -2.17
C ALA A 1121 6.79 -17.69 -1.33
N VAL A 1122 6.02 -16.83 -0.67
CA VAL A 1122 4.97 -17.22 0.29
C VAL A 1122 3.91 -18.16 -0.29
N TRP A 1123 3.58 -18.04 -1.58
CA TRP A 1123 2.63 -18.94 -2.25
C TRP A 1123 3.09 -20.41 -2.26
N SER A 1124 4.39 -20.66 -2.37
CA SER A 1124 4.96 -22.03 -2.34
C SER A 1124 4.87 -22.68 -0.95
N GLN A 1125 4.61 -21.88 0.08
CA GLN A 1125 4.39 -22.37 1.45
C GLN A 1125 2.90 -22.62 1.73
N HIS A 1126 2.00 -21.94 1.00
CA HIS A 1126 0.56 -21.98 1.23
C HIS A 1126 -0.20 -22.89 0.25
N ALA A 1127 0.36 -23.14 -0.94
CA ALA A 1127 -0.27 -23.95 -1.97
C ALA A 1127 0.72 -24.90 -2.67
N THR A 1128 0.24 -26.06 -3.13
CA THR A 1128 1.09 -27.09 -3.78
C THR A 1128 1.24 -26.92 -5.29
N TRP A 1129 1.09 -25.68 -5.78
CA TRP A 1129 1.21 -25.39 -7.22
C TRP A 1129 2.64 -25.59 -7.70
N ASP A 1130 3.64 -25.26 -6.88
CA ASP A 1130 5.05 -25.44 -7.21
C ASP A 1130 5.44 -26.91 -7.34
N GLU A 1131 4.94 -27.84 -6.51
CA GLU A 1131 5.23 -29.28 -6.73
C GLU A 1131 4.55 -29.82 -8.00
N PHE A 1132 3.38 -29.27 -8.37
CA PHE A 1132 2.80 -29.54 -9.68
C PHE A 1132 3.70 -29.02 -10.80
N LEU A 1133 4.15 -27.76 -10.74
CA LEU A 1133 5.06 -27.17 -11.73
C LEU A 1133 6.37 -27.96 -11.84
N GLN A 1134 7.00 -28.31 -10.71
CA GLN A 1134 8.20 -29.14 -10.67
C GLN A 1134 7.98 -30.48 -11.37
N SER A 1135 6.83 -31.12 -11.18
CA SER A 1135 6.50 -32.39 -11.82
C SER A 1135 6.15 -32.24 -13.31
N PHE A 1136 5.44 -31.17 -13.67
CA PHE A 1136 4.90 -30.93 -15.00
C PHE A 1136 5.93 -30.36 -15.97
N ALA A 1137 6.79 -29.45 -15.51
CA ALA A 1137 7.77 -28.73 -16.32
C ALA A 1137 9.09 -29.48 -16.50
N GLN A 1138 9.25 -30.67 -15.89
CA GLN A 1138 10.37 -31.59 -16.10
C GLN A 1138 10.43 -32.21 -17.51
#